data_AF-A0A972TIC1-F1
#
_entry.id   AF-A0A972TIC1-F1
#
_cell.length_a   1.000
_cell.length_b   1.000
_cell.length_c   1.000
_cell.angle_alpha   90.00
_cell.angle_beta   90.00
_cell.angle_gamma   90.00
#
_symmetry.space_group_name_H-M   'P 1'
#
loop_
_entity.id
_entity.type
_entity.pdbx_description
1 polymer ?
#
loop_
_entity_poly.entity_id
_entity_poly.type
_entity_poly.pdbx_seq_one_letter_code
_entity_poly.pdbx_strand_id
1 'polypeptide(L)'
;MTKAKDRSIDKASQQMLKRAEAEDKQLAWDRLEAMEPQCGFGTLGICCKVCSMGPCRIDPFGDGPQEGVCGANKDTIAARNLLRHIAAGAAAHSDHGRDVAHTLLIAAEGKTHHYGIIDEKKLHDIARIYDIKTEGRSKEDIAKDLAHAALAEFGNQEGELKMIARAPESRKKVWRKLGVMPRGIDREIVESMHRVNMGVDADYKNVINHGIRCSLGDGWGGSMIATDLQDIMLGSPKPVRAKVNLGVLKEDQVNIIVHGHEPTLSEMAVKAAKDPELLALAQKYGAKGINIAGMCCTANEILMRHGVPVAGDFLQQELAIVTGAVELMMVDVQCIMPALSSLATCFHTKLVTTSYKAKYPGVEHIQFNEEEAYEIACKIIRMGVENFKKRKKERVDIPKYEMDLVAGFTAEYVFHMLGGKYRATYRPLNDAIISGRVRGVAGVVGCNNPKIKHDWAHIEMVKELIKHDVLVLQTGCSAIACAKAGLMTPGDALKLTGPGLREVCEAVGIPPVLHLGSCVDNSRILIAASEVLKEGGLGGDLCDLPAAGAAPEWMSEKAITIGFYVIASGIFTVFGGDMPVKGSENVTRYITEELDSIIGGKFAFEADPIKAAHMMIDHINKKRAALKLNPMMYEPAKKEAKEEATAGAN
;
A
#
# COMPACT_ATOMS: atom_id res chain seq x y z
N MET A 1 15.77 -23.30 19.70
CA MET A 1 14.76 -23.01 18.66
C MET A 1 15.43 -22.12 17.63
N THR A 2 15.24 -22.36 16.32
CA THR A 2 15.92 -21.57 15.27
C THR A 2 15.32 -20.16 15.19
N LYS A 3 16.15 -19.10 15.15
CA LYS A 3 15.73 -17.69 15.02
C LYS A 3 14.70 -17.46 13.90
N ALA A 4 14.76 -18.27 12.85
CA ALA A 4 13.83 -18.25 11.72
C ALA A 4 12.33 -18.30 12.10
N LYS A 5 11.94 -19.16 13.07
CA LYS A 5 10.53 -19.32 13.46
C LYS A 5 10.01 -18.13 14.27
N ASP A 6 10.90 -17.36 14.87
CA ASP A 6 10.55 -16.16 15.64
C ASP A 6 10.48 -14.93 14.73
N ARG A 7 11.28 -14.91 13.66
CA ARG A 7 11.35 -13.82 12.67
C ARG A 7 10.19 -13.79 11.68
N SER A 8 9.64 -14.94 11.26
CA SER A 8 8.56 -15.01 10.25
C SER A 8 7.62 -16.18 10.50
N ILE A 9 6.32 -16.01 10.17
CA ILE A 9 5.37 -17.15 10.11
C ILE A 9 5.36 -17.86 8.75
N ASP A 10 5.92 -17.24 7.71
CA ASP A 10 5.97 -17.81 6.36
C ASP A 10 7.04 -18.92 6.26
N LYS A 11 6.64 -20.09 5.77
CA LYS A 11 7.51 -21.28 5.72
C LYS A 11 8.65 -21.14 4.70
N ALA A 12 8.41 -20.48 3.56
CA ALA A 12 9.46 -20.20 2.58
C ALA A 12 10.52 -19.29 3.19
N SER A 13 10.07 -18.22 3.85
CA SER A 13 10.95 -17.28 4.54
C SER A 13 11.73 -17.95 5.66
N GLN A 14 11.09 -18.80 6.47
CA GLN A 14 11.79 -19.58 7.51
C GLN A 14 12.88 -20.50 6.94
N GLN A 15 12.68 -21.10 5.76
CA GLN A 15 13.71 -21.92 5.11
C GLN A 15 14.91 -21.05 4.70
N MET A 16 14.66 -19.93 4.03
CA MET A 16 15.72 -19.02 3.59
C MET A 16 16.44 -18.33 4.75
N LEU A 17 15.74 -18.01 5.84
CA LEU A 17 16.33 -17.49 7.07
C LEU A 17 17.34 -18.49 7.68
N LYS A 18 16.99 -19.78 7.76
CA LYS A 18 17.91 -20.83 8.24
C LYS A 18 19.12 -20.98 7.34
N ARG A 19 18.92 -20.88 6.03
CA ARG A 19 20.01 -20.93 5.05
C ARG A 19 20.96 -19.74 5.21
N ALA A 20 20.41 -18.53 5.32
CA ALA A 20 21.21 -17.33 5.55
C ALA A 20 22.02 -17.41 6.84
N GLU A 21 21.41 -17.90 7.93
CA GLU A 21 22.09 -18.16 9.21
C GLU A 21 23.24 -19.17 9.03
N ALA A 22 23.03 -20.26 8.28
CA ALA A 22 24.07 -21.28 8.02
C ALA A 22 25.20 -20.79 7.10
N GLU A 23 24.93 -19.83 6.21
CA GLU A 23 25.92 -19.23 5.29
C GLU A 23 26.51 -17.90 5.81
N ASP A 24 26.24 -17.55 7.09
CA ASP A 24 26.66 -16.30 7.75
C ASP A 24 26.32 -15.05 6.90
N LYS A 25 25.07 -14.98 6.42
CA LYS A 25 24.53 -13.86 5.65
C LYS A 25 23.68 -12.99 6.54
N GLN A 26 24.12 -11.75 6.73
CA GLN A 26 23.38 -10.75 7.49
C GLN A 26 22.14 -10.28 6.72
N LEU A 27 20.98 -10.36 7.35
CA LEU A 27 19.70 -9.90 6.80
C LEU A 27 19.11 -8.75 7.63
N ALA A 28 17.96 -8.22 7.22
CA ALA A 28 17.27 -7.12 7.90
C ALA A 28 17.04 -7.36 9.39
N TRP A 29 16.71 -8.59 9.79
CA TRP A 29 16.52 -8.94 11.19
C TRP A 29 17.82 -8.92 11.99
N ASP A 30 18.94 -9.38 11.43
CA ASP A 30 20.25 -9.32 12.10
C ASP A 30 20.71 -7.88 12.27
N ARG A 31 20.43 -7.02 11.28
CA ARG A 31 20.68 -5.57 11.37
C ARG A 31 19.82 -4.89 12.43
N LEU A 32 18.58 -5.34 12.62
CA LEU A 32 17.71 -4.86 13.69
C LEU A 32 18.24 -5.30 15.07
N GLU A 33 18.61 -6.57 15.23
CA GLU A 33 19.18 -7.09 16.49
C GLU A 33 20.43 -6.30 16.90
N ALA A 34 21.30 -5.96 15.95
CA ALA A 34 22.48 -5.13 16.19
C ALA A 34 22.16 -3.66 16.56
N MET A 35 20.93 -3.20 16.32
CA MET A 35 20.48 -1.83 16.60
C MET A 35 19.80 -1.71 17.98
N GLU A 36 19.56 -2.82 18.68
CA GLU A 36 18.88 -2.80 19.98
C GLU A 36 19.84 -2.53 21.16
N PRO A 37 19.41 -1.73 22.17
CA PRO A 37 18.16 -0.99 22.22
C PRO A 37 18.18 0.25 21.30
N GLN A 38 17.11 0.44 20.52
CA GLN A 38 16.98 1.65 19.71
C GLN A 38 16.82 2.93 20.56
N CYS A 39 17.14 4.09 19.99
CA CYS A 39 17.10 5.39 20.69
C CYS A 39 15.67 5.78 21.13
N GLY A 40 15.44 5.85 22.44
CA GLY A 40 14.14 6.21 23.04
C GLY A 40 13.60 7.58 22.63
N PHE A 41 14.45 8.61 22.55
CA PHE A 41 14.02 9.96 22.12
C PHE A 41 13.50 9.98 20.68
N GLY A 42 14.12 9.19 19.80
CA GLY A 42 13.71 9.04 18.41
C GLY A 42 12.38 8.29 18.29
N THR A 43 12.26 7.17 18.99
CA THR A 43 11.04 6.36 19.03
C THR A 43 9.84 7.13 19.59
N LEU A 44 10.07 8.01 20.57
CA LEU A 44 9.02 8.88 21.14
C LEU A 44 8.71 10.12 20.30
N GLY A 45 9.51 10.42 19.25
CA GLY A 45 9.29 11.57 18.37
C GLY A 45 9.75 12.93 18.90
N ILE A 46 10.53 12.95 19.99
CA ILE A 46 10.92 14.15 20.74
C ILE A 46 12.40 14.52 20.57
N CYS A 47 13.00 14.08 19.46
CA CYS A 47 14.33 14.47 19.01
C CYS A 47 14.21 15.39 17.78
N CYS A 48 14.89 16.54 17.79
CA CYS A 48 14.85 17.53 16.71
C CYS A 48 16.25 17.76 16.12
N LYS A 49 16.36 17.59 14.80
CA LYS A 49 17.59 17.76 14.01
C LYS A 49 17.42 18.77 12.87
N VAL A 50 16.51 19.73 13.02
CA VAL A 50 16.12 20.66 11.96
C VAL A 50 17.18 21.74 11.67
N CYS A 51 18.02 22.10 12.64
CA CYS A 51 19.05 23.13 12.48
C CYS A 51 20.33 22.80 13.26
N SER A 52 21.41 23.56 13.00
CA SER A 52 22.74 23.33 13.56
C SER A 52 22.91 23.68 15.05
N MET A 53 21.88 24.23 15.71
CA MET A 53 21.88 24.35 17.18
C MET A 53 21.61 23.00 17.87
N GLY A 54 21.07 22.02 17.13
CA GLY A 54 20.78 20.68 17.63
C GLY A 54 21.98 19.72 17.58
N PRO A 55 21.76 18.41 17.85
CA PRO A 55 20.46 17.78 18.08
C PRO A 55 19.84 18.20 19.42
N CYS A 56 18.62 18.72 19.38
CA CYS A 56 17.81 18.94 20.58
C CYS A 56 17.04 17.65 20.91
N ARG A 57 16.85 17.36 22.19
CA ARG A 57 15.99 16.27 22.67
C ARG A 57 15.23 16.74 23.91
N ILE A 58 13.98 16.30 24.03
CA ILE A 58 13.18 16.58 25.23
C ILE A 58 13.23 15.38 26.16
N ASP A 59 13.47 15.63 27.44
CA ASP A 59 13.39 14.58 28.44
C ASP A 59 11.90 14.21 28.69
N PRO A 60 11.51 12.94 28.51
CA PRO A 60 10.10 12.55 28.62
C PRO A 60 9.56 12.54 30.06
N PHE A 61 10.43 12.57 31.07
CA PHE A 61 10.07 12.46 32.49
C PHE A 61 10.08 13.79 33.24
N GLY A 62 10.73 14.82 32.69
CA GLY A 62 10.75 16.17 33.25
C GLY A 62 12.07 16.55 33.91
N ASP A 63 13.01 15.62 34.08
CA ASP A 63 14.26 15.83 34.82
C ASP A 63 15.35 16.51 33.96
N GLY A 64 15.15 16.52 32.65
CA GLY A 64 16.06 17.10 31.67
C GLY A 64 15.44 18.25 30.86
N PRO A 65 16.05 18.61 29.71
CA PRO A 65 15.58 19.71 28.88
C PRO A 65 14.12 19.53 28.48
N GLN A 66 13.30 20.55 28.73
CA GLN A 66 11.86 20.56 28.39
C GLN A 66 11.54 21.30 27.09
N GLU A 67 12.52 22.01 26.55
CA GLU A 67 12.45 22.72 25.28
C GLU A 67 13.76 22.54 24.51
N GLY A 68 13.68 22.61 23.18
CA GLY A 68 14.87 22.78 22.34
C GLY A 68 15.49 24.16 22.53
N VAL A 69 16.71 24.35 22.01
CA VAL A 69 17.47 25.61 22.15
C VAL A 69 16.68 26.85 21.68
N CYS A 70 15.81 26.69 20.67
CA CYS A 70 14.97 27.77 20.16
C CYS A 70 13.61 27.93 20.87
N GLY A 71 13.36 27.21 21.97
CA GLY A 71 12.08 27.21 22.70
C GLY A 71 11.02 26.25 22.14
N ALA A 72 11.33 25.42 21.15
CA ALA A 72 10.38 24.42 20.65
C ALA A 72 10.18 23.30 21.68
N ASN A 73 8.95 23.14 22.18
CA ASN A 73 8.60 22.11 23.15
C ASN A 73 8.37 20.73 22.49
N LYS A 74 8.04 19.71 23.30
CA LYS A 74 7.78 18.34 22.82
C LYS A 74 6.63 18.25 21.80
N ASP A 75 5.59 19.06 21.94
CA ASP A 75 4.42 19.05 21.05
C ASP A 75 4.79 19.60 19.67
N THR A 76 5.48 20.75 19.64
CA THR A 76 6.01 21.34 18.41
C THR A 76 6.97 20.38 17.70
N ILE A 77 7.89 19.75 18.44
CA ILE A 77 8.87 18.82 17.87
C ILE A 77 8.19 17.58 17.29
N ALA A 78 7.29 16.94 18.05
CA ALA A 78 6.56 15.75 17.60
C ALA A 78 5.71 16.04 16.36
N ALA A 79 4.96 17.15 16.35
CA ALA A 79 4.14 17.53 15.20
C ALA A 79 4.98 17.85 13.96
N ARG A 80 6.10 18.56 14.11
CA ARG A 80 7.01 18.85 12.98
C ARG A 80 7.67 17.60 12.42
N ASN A 81 8.09 16.68 13.28
CA ASN A 81 8.63 15.38 12.85
C ASN A 81 7.58 14.57 12.09
N LEU A 82 6.34 14.54 12.60
CA LEU A 82 5.25 13.85 11.92
C LEU A 82 4.92 14.49 10.56
N LEU A 83 4.86 15.82 10.48
CA LEU A 83 4.62 16.52 9.21
C LEU A 83 5.73 16.25 8.19
N ARG A 84 7.00 16.13 8.61
CA ARG A 84 8.09 15.71 7.72
C ARG A 84 7.88 14.31 7.17
N HIS A 85 7.47 13.35 8.00
CA HIS A 85 7.14 12.00 7.53
C HIS A 85 5.98 12.03 6.52
N ILE A 86 4.90 12.78 6.82
CA ILE A 86 3.76 12.93 5.90
C ILE A 86 4.23 13.51 4.56
N ALA A 87 5.06 14.56 4.58
CA ALA A 87 5.58 15.21 3.38
C ALA A 87 6.47 14.28 2.56
N ALA A 88 7.33 13.48 3.20
CA ALA A 88 8.19 12.52 2.52
C ALA A 88 7.39 11.38 1.87
N GLY A 89 6.38 10.85 2.57
CA GLY A 89 5.46 9.85 2.01
C GLY A 89 4.65 10.41 0.84
N ALA A 90 4.13 11.63 0.98
CA ALA A 90 3.40 12.32 -0.08
C ALA A 90 4.29 12.61 -1.29
N ALA A 91 5.55 13.00 -1.08
CA ALA A 91 6.50 13.24 -2.16
C ALA A 91 6.79 11.96 -2.96
N ALA A 92 6.91 10.82 -2.29
CA ALA A 92 7.13 9.54 -2.96
C ALA A 92 5.97 9.14 -3.88
N HIS A 93 4.72 9.32 -3.47
CA HIS A 93 3.55 9.07 -4.32
C HIS A 93 3.32 10.18 -5.36
N SER A 94 3.62 11.43 -5.02
CA SER A 94 3.55 12.57 -5.96
C SER A 94 4.43 12.32 -7.17
N ASP A 95 5.70 12.01 -6.93
CA ASP A 95 6.68 11.84 -8.00
C ASP A 95 6.37 10.63 -8.87
N HIS A 96 5.87 9.54 -8.27
CA HIS A 96 5.30 8.40 -9.01
C HIS A 96 4.17 8.84 -9.93
N GLY A 97 3.17 9.56 -9.41
CA GLY A 97 2.04 10.05 -10.22
C GLY A 97 2.49 11.00 -11.34
N ARG A 98 3.52 11.81 -11.09
CA ARG A 98 4.09 12.72 -12.09
C ARG A 98 4.77 11.96 -13.22
N ASP A 99 5.57 10.94 -12.92
CA ASP A 99 6.23 10.11 -13.94
C ASP A 99 5.20 9.39 -14.82
N VAL A 100 4.10 8.89 -14.22
CA VAL A 100 2.98 8.29 -14.96
C VAL A 100 2.30 9.33 -15.88
N ALA A 101 2.06 10.55 -15.40
CA ALA A 101 1.47 11.61 -16.21
C ALA A 101 2.39 12.03 -17.37
N HIS A 102 3.70 12.08 -17.14
CA HIS A 102 4.70 12.29 -18.20
C HIS A 102 4.68 11.15 -19.23
N THR A 103 4.61 9.90 -18.78
CA THR A 103 4.51 8.74 -19.69
C THR A 103 3.26 8.82 -20.57
N LEU A 104 2.12 9.22 -20.00
CA LEU A 104 0.88 9.42 -20.77
C LEU A 104 1.04 10.50 -21.84
N LEU A 105 1.73 11.61 -21.51
CA LEU A 105 2.00 12.66 -22.47
C LEU A 105 2.89 12.15 -23.63
N ILE A 106 3.96 11.42 -23.32
CA ILE A 106 4.86 10.83 -24.33
C ILE A 106 4.09 9.86 -25.25
N ALA A 107 3.23 9.02 -24.66
CA ALA A 107 2.37 8.10 -25.41
C ALA A 107 1.36 8.85 -26.31
N ALA A 108 0.70 9.88 -25.78
CA ALA A 108 -0.27 10.69 -26.52
C ALA A 108 0.36 11.49 -27.67
N GLU A 109 1.63 11.89 -27.54
CA GLU A 109 2.39 12.57 -28.59
C GLU A 109 3.00 11.63 -29.64
N GLY A 110 2.83 10.31 -29.47
CA GLY A 110 3.38 9.31 -30.39
C GLY A 110 4.92 9.20 -30.34
N LYS A 111 5.55 9.69 -29.26
CA LYS A 111 7.01 9.62 -29.05
C LYS A 111 7.50 8.24 -28.60
N THR A 112 6.57 7.35 -28.27
CA THR A 112 6.82 5.94 -27.96
C THR A 112 5.75 5.07 -28.60
N HIS A 113 6.11 3.86 -29.00
CA HIS A 113 5.17 2.86 -29.54
C HIS A 113 4.87 1.73 -28.54
N HIS A 114 5.45 1.80 -27.34
CA HIS A 114 5.37 0.73 -26.34
C HIS A 114 4.30 0.95 -25.27
N TYR A 115 3.92 2.22 -25.08
CA TYR A 115 2.77 2.66 -24.29
C TYR A 115 1.70 3.24 -25.21
N GLY A 116 0.44 3.12 -24.83
CA GLY A 116 -0.68 3.67 -25.60
C GLY A 116 -1.93 3.77 -24.76
N ILE A 117 -3.00 4.33 -25.33
CA ILE A 117 -4.30 4.43 -24.66
C ILE A 117 -5.04 3.10 -24.85
N ILE A 118 -5.06 2.28 -23.80
CA ILE A 118 -5.69 0.95 -23.77
C ILE A 118 -7.13 1.05 -23.24
N ASP A 119 -7.36 1.74 -22.13
CA ASP A 119 -8.70 1.92 -21.55
C ASP A 119 -9.30 3.28 -21.91
N GLU A 120 -9.91 3.34 -23.10
CA GLU A 120 -10.55 4.56 -23.61
C GLU A 120 -11.75 4.99 -22.75
N LYS A 121 -12.49 4.04 -22.15
CA LYS A 121 -13.60 4.38 -21.25
C LYS A 121 -13.07 5.13 -20.03
N LYS A 122 -12.01 4.61 -19.41
CA LYS A 122 -11.35 5.26 -18.27
C LYS A 122 -10.83 6.64 -18.68
N LEU A 123 -10.23 6.79 -19.87
CA LEU A 123 -9.79 8.08 -20.39
C LEU A 123 -10.94 9.10 -20.43
N HIS A 124 -12.09 8.72 -21.01
CA HIS A 124 -13.26 9.59 -21.07
C HIS A 124 -13.84 9.92 -19.69
N ASP A 125 -13.87 8.95 -18.77
CA ASP A 125 -14.35 9.16 -17.41
C ASP A 125 -13.50 10.20 -16.66
N ILE A 126 -12.17 10.10 -16.78
CA ILE A 126 -11.25 11.05 -16.15
C ILE A 126 -11.25 12.40 -16.88
N ALA A 127 -11.28 12.43 -18.22
CA ALA A 127 -11.37 13.67 -18.99
C ALA A 127 -12.57 14.52 -18.56
N ARG A 128 -13.71 13.90 -18.23
CA ARG A 128 -14.89 14.61 -17.71
C ARG A 128 -14.65 15.27 -16.34
N ILE A 129 -13.87 14.64 -15.45
CA ILE A 129 -13.51 15.23 -14.14
C ILE A 129 -12.62 16.47 -14.31
N TYR A 130 -11.78 16.48 -15.35
CA TYR A 130 -10.91 17.60 -15.71
C TYR A 130 -11.58 18.65 -16.61
N ASP A 131 -12.89 18.51 -16.89
CA ASP A 131 -13.64 19.40 -17.79
C ASP A 131 -13.09 19.42 -19.24
N ILE A 132 -12.46 18.33 -19.68
CA ILE A 132 -11.88 18.20 -21.02
C ILE A 132 -12.98 17.73 -21.99
N LYS A 133 -13.19 18.50 -23.07
CA LYS A 133 -14.11 18.12 -24.13
C LYS A 133 -13.60 16.89 -24.88
N THR A 134 -14.46 15.92 -25.13
CA THR A 134 -14.10 14.65 -25.79
C THR A 134 -14.82 14.40 -27.11
N GLU A 135 -15.93 15.09 -27.39
CA GLU A 135 -16.73 14.87 -28.59
C GLU A 135 -15.94 15.23 -29.87
N GLY A 136 -15.93 14.33 -30.85
CA GLY A 136 -15.27 14.52 -32.14
C GLY A 136 -13.73 14.53 -32.10
N ARG A 137 -13.11 14.16 -30.97
CA ARG A 137 -11.66 14.16 -30.80
C ARG A 137 -11.06 12.76 -30.82
N SER A 138 -9.80 12.65 -31.23
CA SER A 138 -9.04 11.42 -31.07
C SER A 138 -8.74 11.14 -29.59
N LYS A 139 -8.50 9.87 -29.25
CA LYS A 139 -8.11 9.50 -27.89
C LYS A 139 -6.73 10.06 -27.54
N GLU A 140 -5.84 10.21 -28.51
CA GLU A 140 -4.52 10.82 -28.36
C GLU A 140 -4.65 12.30 -27.98
N ASP A 141 -5.52 13.07 -28.65
CA ASP A 141 -5.76 14.48 -28.31
C ASP A 141 -6.33 14.64 -26.90
N ILE A 142 -7.28 13.77 -26.51
CA ILE A 142 -7.88 13.79 -25.17
C ILE A 142 -6.83 13.41 -24.11
N ALA A 143 -6.03 12.38 -24.36
CA ALA A 143 -4.97 11.94 -23.47
C ALA A 143 -3.88 13.02 -23.30
N LYS A 144 -3.54 13.74 -24.37
CA LYS A 144 -2.59 14.86 -24.32
C LYS A 144 -3.08 15.98 -23.42
N ASP A 145 -4.32 16.44 -23.61
CA ASP A 145 -4.93 17.46 -22.75
C ASP A 145 -5.01 17.00 -21.29
N LEU A 146 -5.39 15.72 -21.08
CA LEU A 146 -5.48 15.15 -19.75
C LEU A 146 -4.11 15.08 -19.07
N ALA A 147 -3.07 14.65 -19.78
CA ALA A 147 -1.72 14.61 -19.25
C ALA A 147 -1.22 16.01 -18.86
N HIS A 148 -1.45 17.03 -19.70
CA HIS A 148 -1.13 18.42 -19.37
C HIS A 148 -1.89 18.92 -18.14
N ALA A 149 -3.19 18.63 -18.05
CA ALA A 149 -4.02 19.04 -16.94
C ALA A 149 -3.60 18.36 -15.62
N ALA A 150 -3.30 17.07 -15.66
CA ALA A 150 -2.79 16.32 -14.51
C ALA A 150 -1.40 16.85 -14.07
N LEU A 151 -0.49 17.10 -15.01
CA LEU A 151 0.84 17.67 -14.72
C LEU A 151 0.76 19.05 -14.06
N ALA A 152 -0.21 19.88 -14.46
CA ALA A 152 -0.41 21.20 -13.85
C ALA A 152 -0.81 21.11 -12.36
N GLU A 153 -1.56 20.08 -11.95
CA GLU A 153 -2.00 19.92 -10.56
C GLU A 153 -0.87 19.68 -9.56
N PHE A 154 0.27 19.17 -10.00
CA PHE A 154 1.42 18.97 -9.11
C PHE A 154 1.93 20.31 -8.56
N GLY A 155 2.03 21.33 -9.40
CA GLY A 155 2.59 22.65 -9.06
C GLY A 155 1.57 23.75 -8.75
N ASN A 156 0.27 23.47 -8.79
CA ASN A 156 -0.78 24.49 -8.61
C ASN A 156 -0.62 25.28 -7.29
N GLN A 157 -0.66 26.61 -7.40
CA GLN A 157 -0.46 27.52 -6.27
C GLN A 157 -1.78 27.89 -5.56
N GLU A 158 -2.90 27.81 -6.28
CA GLU A 158 -4.22 28.26 -5.85
C GLU A 158 -5.30 27.27 -6.30
N GLY A 159 -6.51 27.42 -5.77
CA GLY A 159 -7.65 26.56 -6.10
C GLY A 159 -7.68 25.25 -5.33
N GLU A 160 -8.37 24.27 -5.90
CA GLU A 160 -8.53 22.92 -5.37
C GLU A 160 -8.16 21.90 -6.45
N LEU A 161 -7.59 20.76 -6.05
CA LEU A 161 -7.32 19.64 -6.97
C LEU A 161 -8.60 19.19 -7.71
N LYS A 162 -8.48 18.61 -8.92
CA LYS A 162 -9.65 18.13 -9.68
C LYS A 162 -10.13 16.77 -9.19
N MET A 163 -9.21 15.84 -8.96
CA MET A 163 -9.54 14.47 -8.56
C MET A 163 -10.29 14.39 -7.22
N ILE A 164 -10.03 15.32 -6.29
CA ILE A 164 -10.74 15.40 -5.00
C ILE A 164 -12.24 15.68 -5.17
N ALA A 165 -12.69 16.17 -6.33
CA ALA A 165 -14.11 16.38 -6.63
C ALA A 165 -14.93 15.08 -6.58
N ARG A 166 -14.27 13.92 -6.75
CA ARG A 166 -14.89 12.58 -6.66
C ARG A 166 -15.31 12.20 -5.24
N ALA A 167 -14.77 12.85 -4.22
CA ALA A 167 -15.16 12.66 -2.83
C ALA A 167 -16.60 13.20 -2.58
N PRO A 168 -17.32 12.65 -1.60
CA PRO A 168 -18.68 13.10 -1.27
C PRO A 168 -18.74 14.60 -0.90
N GLU A 169 -19.84 15.27 -1.26
CA GLU A 169 -20.03 16.70 -0.95
C GLU A 169 -20.02 17.01 0.54
N SER A 170 -20.58 16.12 1.37
CA SER A 170 -20.53 16.22 2.84
C SER A 170 -19.09 16.30 3.33
N ARG A 171 -18.24 15.42 2.81
CA ARG A 171 -16.81 15.36 3.13
C ARG A 171 -16.03 16.60 2.66
N LYS A 172 -16.28 17.06 1.43
CA LYS A 172 -15.65 18.29 0.91
C LYS A 172 -16.01 19.52 1.73
N LYS A 173 -17.24 19.62 2.27
CA LYS A 173 -17.63 20.72 3.18
C LYS A 173 -16.82 20.72 4.47
N VAL A 174 -16.53 19.56 5.05
CA VAL A 174 -15.66 19.43 6.22
C VAL A 174 -14.26 19.94 5.90
N TRP A 175 -13.67 19.48 4.80
CA TRP A 175 -12.32 19.89 4.39
C TRP A 175 -12.20 21.39 4.11
N ARG A 176 -13.19 21.98 3.43
CA ARG A 176 -13.24 23.44 3.19
C ARG A 176 -13.37 24.23 4.48
N LYS A 177 -14.24 23.79 5.41
CA LYS A 177 -14.40 24.42 6.73
C LYS A 177 -13.10 24.41 7.54
N LEU A 178 -12.31 23.36 7.42
CA LEU A 178 -11.01 23.22 8.10
C LEU A 178 -9.86 23.90 7.34
N GLY A 179 -10.08 24.37 6.12
CA GLY A 179 -9.02 24.96 5.29
C GLY A 179 -7.99 23.94 4.78
N VAL A 180 -8.35 22.66 4.70
CA VAL A 180 -7.44 21.55 4.33
C VAL A 180 -7.64 21.04 2.90
N MET A 181 -8.40 21.75 2.06
CA MET A 181 -8.48 21.43 0.63
C MET A 181 -7.12 21.68 -0.04
N PRO A 182 -6.48 20.67 -0.65
CA PRO A 182 -5.16 20.82 -1.28
C PRO A 182 -5.25 21.69 -2.54
N ARG A 183 -4.26 22.57 -2.73
CA ARG A 183 -4.13 23.45 -3.93
C ARG A 183 -3.38 22.75 -5.05
N GLY A 184 -2.24 22.17 -4.70
CA GLY A 184 -1.33 21.49 -5.61
C GLY A 184 -0.51 20.47 -4.84
N ILE A 185 -0.22 19.33 -5.46
CA ILE A 185 0.36 18.16 -4.75
C ILE A 185 1.74 18.51 -4.17
N ASP A 186 2.65 19.01 -5.00
CA ASP A 186 3.99 19.44 -4.58
C ASP A 186 3.95 20.71 -3.75
N ARG A 187 2.96 21.58 -4.00
CA ARG A 187 2.80 22.83 -3.24
C ARG A 187 2.59 22.55 -1.76
N GLU A 188 1.78 21.55 -1.42
CA GLU A 188 1.54 21.17 -0.02
C GLU A 188 2.76 20.52 0.63
N ILE A 189 3.58 19.79 -0.14
CA ILE A 189 4.86 19.23 0.31
C ILE A 189 5.87 20.36 0.59
N VAL A 190 6.03 21.31 -0.32
CA VAL A 190 6.91 22.47 -0.15
C VAL A 190 6.48 23.31 1.06
N GLU A 191 5.19 23.56 1.23
CA GLU A 191 4.69 24.27 2.42
C GLU A 191 4.93 23.49 3.70
N SER A 192 4.80 22.16 3.67
CA SER A 192 5.09 21.31 4.83
C SER A 192 6.53 21.53 5.28
N MET A 193 7.49 21.50 4.34
CA MET A 193 8.90 21.72 4.65
C MET A 193 9.21 23.14 5.14
N HIS A 194 8.48 24.15 4.65
CA HIS A 194 8.57 25.52 5.18
C HIS A 194 8.08 25.58 6.64
N ARG A 195 6.89 25.04 6.94
CA ARG A 195 6.27 25.09 8.28
C ARG A 195 7.10 24.42 9.36
N VAL A 196 7.79 23.34 9.02
CA VAL A 196 8.65 22.58 9.95
C VAL A 196 10.09 23.10 10.03
N ASN A 197 10.40 24.24 9.40
CA ASN A 197 11.70 24.87 9.53
C ASN A 197 11.87 25.56 10.90
N MET A 198 13.11 25.85 11.28
CA MET A 198 13.43 26.57 12.53
C MET A 198 12.76 27.95 12.52
N GLY A 199 12.07 28.29 13.62
CA GLY A 199 11.44 29.61 13.80
C GLY A 199 10.10 29.80 13.10
N VAL A 200 9.50 28.74 12.53
CA VAL A 200 8.22 28.83 11.83
C VAL A 200 7.08 28.28 12.72
N ASP A 201 6.34 27.26 12.28
CA ASP A 201 5.05 26.91 12.88
C ASP A 201 5.26 26.13 14.18
N ALA A 202 4.79 26.67 15.31
CA ALA A 202 4.97 26.08 16.64
C ALA A 202 3.67 25.54 17.25
N ASP A 203 2.52 25.78 16.59
CA ASP A 203 1.23 25.22 17.01
C ASP A 203 1.04 23.83 16.40
N TYR A 204 1.06 22.80 17.25
CA TYR A 204 0.93 21.42 16.80
C TYR A 204 -0.40 21.17 16.06
N LYS A 205 -1.50 21.84 16.40
CA LYS A 205 -2.79 21.65 15.72
C LYS A 205 -2.72 22.21 14.31
N ASN A 206 -2.13 23.39 14.13
CA ASN A 206 -1.92 24.02 12.83
C ASN A 206 -0.98 23.19 11.94
N VAL A 207 0.11 22.68 12.51
CA VAL A 207 1.04 21.77 11.82
C VAL A 207 0.34 20.50 11.35
N ILE A 208 -0.45 19.85 12.21
CA ILE A 208 -1.18 18.63 11.86
C ILE A 208 -2.30 18.91 10.84
N ASN A 209 -2.99 20.06 10.93
CA ASN A 209 -3.97 20.45 9.91
C ASN A 209 -3.33 20.59 8.53
N HIS A 210 -2.11 21.13 8.44
CA HIS A 210 -1.36 21.13 7.19
C HIS A 210 -0.94 19.72 6.76
N GLY A 211 -0.60 18.83 7.70
CA GLY A 211 -0.36 17.42 7.42
C GLY A 211 -1.57 16.71 6.81
N ILE A 212 -2.77 16.98 7.32
CA ILE A 212 -4.03 16.51 6.73
C ILE A 212 -4.15 17.01 5.28
N ARG A 213 -3.96 18.31 5.04
CA ARG A 213 -3.99 18.90 3.70
C ARG A 213 -2.99 18.24 2.73
N CYS A 214 -1.75 18.07 3.16
CA CYS A 214 -0.70 17.42 2.39
C CYS A 214 -1.06 15.96 2.06
N SER A 215 -1.58 15.21 3.04
CA SER A 215 -2.01 13.83 2.83
C SER A 215 -3.20 13.71 1.88
N LEU A 216 -4.17 14.64 1.91
CA LEU A 216 -5.27 14.66 0.95
C LEU A 216 -4.76 14.91 -0.47
N GLY A 217 -3.72 15.74 -0.64
CA GLY A 217 -3.03 15.92 -1.91
C GLY A 217 -2.33 14.66 -2.43
N ASP A 218 -1.91 13.76 -1.53
CA ASP A 218 -1.45 12.43 -1.91
C ASP A 218 -2.63 11.51 -2.30
N GLY A 219 -3.51 11.17 -1.36
CA GLY A 219 -4.53 10.13 -1.57
C GLY A 219 -5.59 10.49 -2.61
N TRP A 220 -6.11 11.72 -2.59
CA TRP A 220 -7.10 12.24 -3.54
C TRP A 220 -6.47 13.04 -4.70
N GLY A 221 -5.14 13.03 -4.78
CA GLY A 221 -4.35 13.67 -5.84
C GLY A 221 -3.34 12.68 -6.41
N GLY A 222 -2.06 12.79 -6.03
CA GLY A 222 -0.95 12.05 -6.65
C GLY A 222 -1.16 10.54 -6.80
N SER A 223 -1.60 9.85 -5.74
CA SER A 223 -1.90 8.41 -5.78
C SER A 223 -3.08 8.07 -6.70
N MET A 224 -4.12 8.91 -6.71
CA MET A 224 -5.30 8.72 -7.55
C MET A 224 -4.99 8.98 -9.03
N ILE A 225 -4.23 10.05 -9.32
CA ILE A 225 -3.71 10.34 -10.66
C ILE A 225 -2.85 9.17 -11.15
N ALA A 226 -1.90 8.69 -10.35
CA ALA A 226 -1.09 7.53 -10.69
C ALA A 226 -1.96 6.33 -11.09
N THR A 227 -2.90 5.98 -10.23
CA THR A 227 -3.82 4.84 -10.42
C THR A 227 -4.63 4.97 -11.71
N ASP A 228 -5.29 6.10 -11.91
CA ASP A 228 -6.20 6.31 -13.04
C ASP A 228 -5.46 6.40 -14.38
N LEU A 229 -4.31 7.10 -14.41
CA LEU A 229 -3.52 7.23 -15.63
C LEU A 229 -2.80 5.91 -16.00
N GLN A 230 -2.39 5.12 -15.00
CA GLN A 230 -1.90 3.76 -15.23
C GLN A 230 -2.99 2.88 -15.85
N ASP A 231 -4.23 2.95 -15.36
CA ASP A 231 -5.33 2.17 -15.93
C ASP A 231 -5.64 2.56 -17.38
N ILE A 232 -5.55 3.86 -17.71
CA ILE A 232 -5.67 4.34 -19.10
C ILE A 232 -4.58 3.73 -19.98
N MET A 233 -3.32 3.76 -19.54
CA MET A 233 -2.17 3.35 -20.36
C MET A 233 -1.93 1.84 -20.42
N LEU A 234 -2.19 1.15 -19.32
CA LEU A 234 -1.82 -0.26 -19.12
C LEU A 234 -3.05 -1.16 -19.10
N GLY A 235 -4.25 -0.59 -19.10
CA GLY A 235 -5.52 -1.28 -18.99
C GLY A 235 -5.98 -1.43 -17.53
N SER A 236 -7.27 -1.19 -17.30
CA SER A 236 -7.87 -1.40 -15.99
C SER A 236 -7.79 -2.88 -15.56
N PRO A 237 -7.34 -3.17 -14.32
CA PRO A 237 -7.31 -4.52 -13.79
C PRO A 237 -8.68 -5.22 -13.81
N LYS A 238 -8.65 -6.53 -14.00
CA LYS A 238 -9.80 -7.44 -13.91
C LYS A 238 -9.41 -8.66 -13.07
N PRO A 239 -10.37 -9.41 -12.50
CA PRO A 239 -10.05 -10.61 -11.74
C PRO A 239 -9.11 -11.54 -12.50
N VAL A 240 -7.97 -11.80 -11.89
CA VAL A 240 -6.88 -12.56 -12.51
C VAL A 240 -6.30 -13.53 -11.50
N ARG A 241 -6.03 -14.76 -11.95
CA ARG A 241 -5.39 -15.79 -11.15
C ARG A 241 -3.88 -15.65 -11.26
N ALA A 242 -3.18 -15.84 -10.15
CA ALA A 242 -1.73 -15.86 -10.11
C ALA A 242 -1.23 -16.76 -8.97
N LYS A 243 0.10 -16.82 -8.83
CA LYS A 243 0.78 -17.51 -7.74
C LYS A 243 1.64 -16.54 -6.94
N VAL A 244 1.83 -16.85 -5.66
CA VAL A 244 2.67 -16.06 -4.75
C VAL A 244 3.62 -16.94 -3.94
N ASN A 245 4.68 -16.30 -3.42
CA ASN A 245 5.75 -16.80 -2.55
C ASN A 245 6.98 -17.31 -3.31
N LEU A 246 8.09 -17.56 -2.61
CA LEU A 246 9.39 -17.85 -3.21
C LEU A 246 9.40 -19.12 -4.09
N GLY A 247 8.44 -20.04 -3.91
CA GLY A 247 8.28 -21.24 -4.75
C GLY A 247 7.90 -20.96 -6.20
N VAL A 248 7.52 -19.72 -6.54
CA VAL A 248 7.26 -19.33 -7.94
C VAL A 248 8.54 -19.27 -8.78
N LEU A 249 9.72 -19.21 -8.14
CA LEU A 249 11.02 -19.30 -8.82
C LEU A 249 11.20 -20.69 -9.46
N LYS A 250 11.99 -20.76 -10.53
CA LYS A 250 12.20 -21.99 -11.32
C LYS A 250 13.67 -22.34 -11.47
N GLU A 251 14.00 -23.59 -11.20
CA GLU A 251 15.37 -24.10 -11.36
C GLU A 251 15.80 -24.16 -12.83
N ASP A 252 14.86 -24.38 -13.74
CA ASP A 252 15.10 -24.59 -15.16
C ASP A 252 14.80 -23.36 -16.03
N GLN A 253 14.53 -22.19 -15.44
CA GLN A 253 14.33 -20.92 -16.15
C GLN A 253 15.21 -19.81 -15.59
N VAL A 254 15.43 -18.77 -16.39
CA VAL A 254 16.08 -17.53 -15.97
C VAL A 254 15.12 -16.77 -15.04
N ASN A 255 15.44 -16.64 -13.76
CA ASN A 255 14.61 -15.92 -12.81
C ASN A 255 15.03 -14.45 -12.76
N ILE A 256 14.10 -13.57 -13.13
CA ILE A 256 14.26 -12.13 -13.09
C ILE A 256 13.22 -11.55 -12.13
N ILE A 257 13.70 -10.83 -11.12
CA ILE A 257 12.85 -10.15 -10.15
C ILE A 257 12.67 -8.69 -10.56
N VAL A 258 11.42 -8.26 -10.70
CA VAL A 258 11.06 -6.85 -10.82
C VAL A 258 10.61 -6.33 -9.45
N HIS A 259 11.33 -5.37 -8.90
CA HIS A 259 11.11 -4.90 -7.53
C HIS A 259 11.11 -3.37 -7.44
N GLY A 260 10.16 -2.80 -6.70
CA GLY A 260 10.00 -1.37 -6.58
C GLY A 260 8.54 -0.94 -6.73
N HIS A 261 8.29 0.14 -7.45
CA HIS A 261 7.00 0.84 -7.54
C HIS A 261 6.65 1.35 -8.94
N GLU A 262 7.60 1.62 -9.84
CA GLU A 262 7.31 2.22 -11.15
C GLU A 262 6.77 1.15 -12.12
N PRO A 263 5.50 1.26 -12.58
CA PRO A 263 4.90 0.22 -13.40
C PRO A 263 5.35 0.26 -14.86
N THR A 264 5.80 1.42 -15.36
CA THR A 264 6.16 1.65 -16.76
C THR A 264 7.27 0.69 -17.21
N LEU A 265 8.38 0.65 -16.47
CA LEU A 265 9.47 -0.28 -16.71
C LEU A 265 9.04 -1.75 -16.50
N SER A 266 8.26 -2.03 -15.46
CA SER A 266 7.82 -3.40 -15.16
C SER A 266 6.93 -4.01 -16.26
N GLU A 267 6.07 -3.19 -16.87
CA GLU A 267 5.25 -3.56 -18.02
C GLU A 267 6.14 -3.99 -19.20
N MET A 268 7.19 -3.23 -19.47
CA MET A 268 8.13 -3.55 -20.55
C MET A 268 8.96 -4.79 -20.24
N ALA A 269 9.32 -5.03 -18.98
CA ALA A 269 9.99 -6.27 -18.59
C ALA A 269 9.13 -7.51 -18.86
N VAL A 270 7.81 -7.44 -18.61
CA VAL A 270 6.87 -8.53 -18.93
C VAL A 270 6.77 -8.76 -20.43
N LYS A 271 6.75 -7.70 -21.24
CA LYS A 271 6.77 -7.80 -22.71
C LYS A 271 8.09 -8.39 -23.21
N ALA A 272 9.23 -7.86 -22.77
CA ALA A 272 10.56 -8.29 -23.16
C ALA A 272 10.86 -9.75 -22.79
N ALA A 273 10.34 -10.25 -21.67
CA ALA A 273 10.49 -11.66 -21.30
C ALA A 273 9.83 -12.65 -22.28
N LYS A 274 8.91 -12.17 -23.13
CA LYS A 274 8.25 -12.95 -24.19
C LYS A 274 8.88 -12.74 -25.57
N ASP A 275 9.93 -11.91 -25.67
CA ASP A 275 10.61 -11.62 -26.92
C ASP A 275 11.26 -12.91 -27.48
N PRO A 276 11.01 -13.27 -28.76
CA PRO A 276 11.54 -14.49 -29.35
C PRO A 276 13.08 -14.58 -29.34
N GLU A 277 13.78 -13.47 -29.47
CA GLU A 277 15.25 -13.47 -29.46
C GLU A 277 15.79 -13.73 -28.05
N LEU A 278 15.15 -13.15 -27.03
CA LEU A 278 15.55 -13.35 -25.64
C LEU A 278 15.22 -14.77 -25.17
N LEU A 279 14.09 -15.33 -25.60
CA LEU A 279 13.75 -16.74 -25.37
C LEU A 279 14.74 -17.69 -26.06
N ALA A 280 15.10 -17.44 -27.31
CA ALA A 280 16.11 -18.22 -28.03
C ALA A 280 17.48 -18.13 -27.34
N LEU A 281 17.85 -16.95 -26.83
CA LEU A 281 19.08 -16.77 -26.06
C LEU A 281 19.05 -17.54 -24.73
N ALA A 282 17.91 -17.54 -24.03
CA ALA A 282 17.73 -18.30 -22.80
C ALA A 282 17.90 -19.81 -23.07
N GLN A 283 17.30 -20.32 -24.14
CA GLN A 283 17.46 -21.72 -24.58
C GLN A 283 18.91 -22.04 -24.94
N LYS A 284 19.63 -21.13 -25.62
CA LYS A 284 21.06 -21.28 -25.92
C LYS A 284 21.91 -21.44 -24.66
N TYR A 285 21.56 -20.78 -23.56
CA TYR A 285 22.23 -20.92 -22.27
C TYR A 285 21.64 -22.03 -21.37
N GLY A 286 20.73 -22.84 -21.90
CA GLY A 286 20.20 -24.03 -21.23
C GLY A 286 19.00 -23.79 -20.31
N ALA A 287 18.39 -22.61 -20.34
CA ALA A 287 17.13 -22.33 -19.66
C ALA A 287 15.94 -22.67 -20.57
N LYS A 288 14.86 -23.21 -19.99
CA LYS A 288 13.61 -23.50 -20.72
C LYS A 288 12.76 -22.27 -21.03
N GLY A 289 13.07 -21.14 -20.38
CA GLY A 289 12.32 -19.90 -20.53
C GLY A 289 12.86 -18.80 -19.60
N ILE A 290 12.13 -17.68 -19.58
CA ILE A 290 12.38 -16.54 -18.71
C ILE A 290 11.20 -16.41 -17.75
N ASN A 291 11.49 -16.53 -16.45
CA ASN A 291 10.53 -16.41 -15.37
C ASN A 291 10.61 -15.01 -14.76
N ILE A 292 9.61 -14.17 -15.05
CA ILE A 292 9.44 -12.88 -14.38
C ILE A 292 8.60 -13.11 -13.13
N ALA A 293 9.12 -12.66 -11.99
CA ALA A 293 8.35 -12.57 -10.75
C ALA A 293 8.53 -11.19 -10.10
N GLY A 294 7.50 -10.70 -9.42
CA GLY A 294 7.53 -9.37 -8.81
C GLY A 294 7.81 -9.39 -7.30
N MET A 295 8.31 -8.27 -6.76
CA MET A 295 8.26 -7.94 -5.32
C MET A 295 7.80 -6.51 -5.04
N CYS A 296 7.12 -6.30 -3.90
CA CYS A 296 6.53 -5.02 -3.50
C CYS A 296 5.49 -4.48 -4.50
N CYS A 297 5.31 -3.16 -4.58
CA CYS A 297 4.14 -2.56 -5.23
C CYS A 297 4.18 -2.66 -6.76
N THR A 298 5.35 -2.64 -7.42
CA THR A 298 5.48 -2.93 -8.85
C THR A 298 5.06 -4.37 -9.19
N ALA A 299 5.26 -5.32 -8.26
CA ALA A 299 4.74 -6.69 -8.40
C ALA A 299 3.22 -6.72 -8.49
N ASN A 300 2.57 -5.95 -7.61
CA ASN A 300 1.12 -5.86 -7.60
C ASN A 300 0.62 -5.24 -8.92
N GLU A 301 1.32 -4.27 -9.50
CA GLU A 301 0.91 -3.66 -10.77
C GLU A 301 0.89 -4.67 -11.93
N ILE A 302 1.96 -5.48 -12.09
CA ILE A 302 2.03 -6.51 -13.14
C ILE A 302 1.20 -7.76 -12.80
N LEU A 303 0.99 -8.07 -11.52
CA LEU A 303 0.05 -9.08 -11.06
C LEU A 303 -1.37 -8.72 -11.50
N MET A 304 -1.82 -7.50 -11.17
CA MET A 304 -3.20 -7.05 -11.36
C MET A 304 -3.61 -6.99 -12.84
N ARG A 305 -2.65 -6.84 -13.75
CA ARG A 305 -2.89 -6.73 -15.21
C ARG A 305 -2.59 -8.00 -15.99
N HIS A 306 -1.54 -8.75 -15.60
CA HIS A 306 -1.02 -9.86 -16.40
C HIS A 306 -1.02 -11.20 -15.67
N GLY A 307 -1.37 -11.26 -14.38
CA GLY A 307 -1.30 -12.49 -13.59
C GLY A 307 0.13 -12.96 -13.34
N VAL A 308 1.11 -12.05 -13.40
CA VAL A 308 2.52 -12.36 -13.14
C VAL A 308 2.69 -12.84 -11.69
N PRO A 309 3.45 -13.93 -11.44
CA PRO A 309 3.68 -14.42 -10.09
C PRO A 309 4.40 -13.39 -9.20
N VAL A 310 4.05 -13.39 -7.91
CA VAL A 310 4.68 -12.52 -6.91
C VAL A 310 5.62 -13.34 -6.04
N ALA A 311 6.92 -13.12 -6.15
CA ALA A 311 7.92 -13.88 -5.38
C ALA A 311 7.85 -13.59 -3.88
N GLY A 312 7.46 -12.36 -3.49
CA GLY A 312 7.30 -12.02 -2.08
C GLY A 312 7.05 -10.55 -1.81
N ASP A 313 6.89 -10.24 -0.53
CA ASP A 313 6.72 -8.88 0.00
C ASP A 313 8.06 -8.20 0.33
N PHE A 314 7.98 -7.07 1.05
CA PHE A 314 9.14 -6.26 1.46
C PHE A 314 10.22 -7.03 2.22
N LEU A 315 9.88 -7.91 3.17
CA LEU A 315 10.90 -8.62 3.96
C LEU A 315 11.47 -9.86 3.25
N GLN A 316 10.89 -10.26 2.12
CA GLN A 316 11.41 -11.36 1.31
C GLN A 316 12.43 -10.94 0.25
N GLN A 317 12.69 -9.64 0.08
CA GLN A 317 13.59 -9.14 -0.97
C GLN A 317 15.02 -9.70 -0.88
N GLU A 318 15.60 -9.76 0.32
CA GLU A 318 16.91 -10.37 0.54
C GLU A 318 16.83 -11.91 0.43
N LEU A 319 15.74 -12.50 0.93
CA LEU A 319 15.52 -13.95 0.95
C LEU A 319 15.43 -14.55 -0.46
N ALA A 320 14.93 -13.80 -1.43
CA ALA A 320 14.92 -14.23 -2.81
C ALA A 320 16.33 -14.37 -3.41
N ILE A 321 17.25 -13.47 -3.07
CA ILE A 321 18.67 -13.61 -3.46
C ILE A 321 19.28 -14.84 -2.75
N VAL A 322 18.93 -15.06 -1.48
CA VAL A 322 19.41 -16.20 -0.69
C VAL A 322 19.02 -17.56 -1.30
N THR A 323 17.96 -17.64 -2.11
CA THR A 323 17.63 -18.88 -2.86
C THR A 323 18.76 -19.33 -3.78
N GLY A 324 19.65 -18.42 -4.19
CA GLY A 324 20.68 -18.69 -5.18
C GLY A 324 20.13 -18.97 -6.58
N ALA A 325 18.85 -18.65 -6.84
CA ALA A 325 18.19 -18.91 -8.11
C ALA A 325 17.94 -17.64 -8.94
N VAL A 326 18.13 -16.44 -8.39
CA VAL A 326 17.82 -15.17 -9.07
C VAL A 326 19.00 -14.73 -9.92
N GLU A 327 18.84 -14.63 -11.25
CA GLU A 327 19.88 -14.11 -12.13
C GLU A 327 20.00 -12.60 -12.04
N LEU A 328 18.86 -11.92 -11.98
CA LEU A 328 18.82 -10.47 -12.01
C LEU A 328 17.65 -9.97 -11.16
N MET A 329 17.92 -8.96 -10.35
CA MET A 329 16.92 -8.16 -9.66
C MET A 329 17.03 -6.73 -10.20
N MET A 330 16.01 -6.28 -10.90
CA MET A 330 15.90 -4.90 -11.37
C MET A 330 15.09 -4.10 -10.37
N VAL A 331 15.61 -2.93 -10.00
CA VAL A 331 15.02 -2.07 -8.98
C VAL A 331 14.87 -0.63 -9.47
N ASP A 332 13.72 -0.04 -9.19
CA ASP A 332 13.43 1.37 -9.46
C ASP A 332 13.61 2.25 -8.21
N VAL A 333 12.55 2.61 -7.51
CA VAL A 333 12.45 3.51 -6.36
C VAL A 333 11.65 2.87 -5.22
N GLN A 334 11.94 3.34 -4.00
CA GLN A 334 11.16 3.12 -2.77
C GLN A 334 11.09 1.65 -2.28
N CYS A 335 11.18 1.46 -0.95
CA CYS A 335 11.10 0.16 -0.27
C CYS A 335 12.09 -0.92 -0.79
N ILE A 336 13.19 -0.50 -1.41
CA ILE A 336 14.30 -1.35 -1.80
C ILE A 336 15.40 -1.17 -0.73
N MET A 337 15.87 -2.26 -0.15
CA MET A 337 16.91 -2.23 0.88
C MET A 337 18.28 -2.03 0.23
N PRO A 338 19.03 -0.98 0.61
CA PRO A 338 20.41 -0.79 0.12
C PRO A 338 21.34 -1.98 0.39
N ALA A 339 21.04 -2.78 1.42
CA ALA A 339 21.78 -3.99 1.77
C ALA A 339 21.78 -5.05 0.66
N LEU A 340 20.80 -5.01 -0.27
CA LEU A 340 20.77 -5.89 -1.44
C LEU A 340 22.07 -5.79 -2.27
N SER A 341 22.71 -4.62 -2.32
CA SER A 341 23.97 -4.43 -3.04
C SER A 341 25.06 -5.37 -2.52
N SER A 342 25.26 -5.38 -1.20
CA SER A 342 26.24 -6.25 -0.53
C SER A 342 25.85 -7.72 -0.62
N LEU A 343 24.57 -8.06 -0.41
CA LEU A 343 24.09 -9.44 -0.43
C LEU A 343 24.22 -10.06 -1.83
N ALA A 344 23.91 -9.31 -2.89
CA ALA A 344 24.01 -9.78 -4.27
C ALA A 344 25.43 -10.26 -4.61
N THR A 345 26.48 -9.64 -4.06
CA THR A 345 27.88 -10.07 -4.29
C THR A 345 28.21 -11.45 -3.73
N CYS A 346 27.41 -11.97 -2.78
CA CYS A 346 27.57 -13.33 -2.25
C CYS A 346 27.01 -14.42 -3.18
N PHE A 347 26.26 -14.03 -4.21
CA PHE A 347 25.60 -14.90 -5.17
C PHE A 347 25.99 -14.48 -6.60
N HIS A 348 25.43 -15.13 -7.63
CA HIS A 348 25.64 -14.69 -9.01
C HIS A 348 24.68 -13.55 -9.40
N THR A 349 23.67 -13.27 -8.58
CA THR A 349 22.61 -12.29 -8.86
C THR A 349 23.18 -10.92 -9.25
N LYS A 350 22.74 -10.40 -10.39
CA LYS A 350 22.96 -9.01 -10.78
C LYS A 350 21.88 -8.12 -10.17
N LEU A 351 22.26 -7.14 -9.37
CA LEU A 351 21.37 -6.05 -8.99
C LEU A 351 21.53 -4.92 -10.01
N VAL A 352 20.42 -4.41 -10.54
CA VAL A 352 20.40 -3.30 -11.51
C VAL A 352 19.46 -2.22 -11.03
N THR A 353 19.97 -1.00 -10.86
CA THR A 353 19.16 0.18 -10.56
C THR A 353 18.76 0.88 -11.86
N THR A 354 17.53 1.42 -11.92
CA THR A 354 17.03 2.04 -13.15
C THR A 354 16.58 3.49 -13.04
N SER A 355 16.12 3.91 -11.86
CA SER A 355 15.72 5.31 -11.65
C SER A 355 16.92 6.19 -11.29
N TYR A 356 17.01 7.40 -11.86
CA TYR A 356 18.05 8.36 -11.50
C TYR A 356 17.95 8.81 -10.03
N LYS A 357 16.74 8.66 -9.46
CA LYS A 357 16.37 9.04 -8.09
C LYS A 357 16.93 8.06 -7.05
N ALA A 358 17.30 6.85 -7.46
CA ALA A 358 17.74 5.78 -6.56
C ALA A 358 18.93 5.00 -7.12
N LYS A 359 20.16 5.44 -6.77
CA LYS A 359 21.42 4.80 -7.16
C LYS A 359 22.14 4.18 -5.97
N TYR A 360 22.76 3.04 -6.20
CA TYR A 360 23.35 2.20 -5.17
C TYR A 360 24.86 2.09 -5.45
N PRO A 361 25.74 2.41 -4.48
CA PRO A 361 27.18 2.28 -4.68
C PRO A 361 27.57 0.86 -5.10
N GLY A 362 28.40 0.74 -6.13
CA GLY A 362 28.88 -0.56 -6.65
C GLY A 362 27.84 -1.38 -7.41
N VAL A 363 26.66 -0.84 -7.67
CA VAL A 363 25.58 -1.50 -8.41
C VAL A 363 25.51 -0.95 -9.84
N GLU A 364 25.27 -1.84 -10.81
CA GLU A 364 25.09 -1.45 -12.21
C GLU A 364 23.84 -0.57 -12.34
N HIS A 365 23.98 0.56 -13.05
CA HIS A 365 22.90 1.50 -13.26
C HIS A 365 22.58 1.60 -14.74
N ILE A 366 21.32 1.33 -15.09
CA ILE A 366 20.78 1.46 -16.44
C ILE A 366 19.62 2.44 -16.36
N GLN A 367 19.91 3.70 -16.67
CA GLN A 367 18.93 4.76 -16.65
C GLN A 367 17.70 4.36 -17.48
N PHE A 368 16.54 4.37 -16.86
CA PHE A 368 15.26 4.23 -17.54
C PHE A 368 14.86 5.55 -18.20
N ASN A 369 14.36 5.45 -19.43
CA ASN A 369 13.71 6.53 -20.17
C ASN A 369 12.48 5.92 -20.86
N GLU A 370 11.36 6.62 -20.81
CA GLU A 370 10.06 6.17 -21.31
C GLU A 370 10.04 5.98 -22.83
N GLU A 371 10.81 6.78 -23.59
CA GLU A 371 10.89 6.70 -25.05
C GLU A 371 11.61 5.41 -25.51
N GLU A 372 12.62 4.96 -24.77
CA GLU A 372 13.44 3.76 -25.04
C GLU A 372 13.08 2.58 -24.11
N ALA A 373 11.87 2.58 -23.55
CA ALA A 373 11.52 1.71 -22.43
C ALA A 373 11.63 0.21 -22.77
N TYR A 374 11.28 -0.19 -23.99
CA TYR A 374 11.34 -1.60 -24.41
C TYR A 374 12.78 -2.04 -24.66
N GLU A 375 13.60 -1.20 -25.30
CA GLU A 375 15.01 -1.45 -25.57
C GLU A 375 15.78 -1.60 -24.25
N ILE A 376 15.50 -0.73 -23.28
CA ILE A 376 16.09 -0.79 -21.94
C ILE A 376 15.65 -2.06 -21.23
N ALA A 377 14.36 -2.42 -21.28
CA ALA A 377 13.87 -3.68 -20.71
C ALA A 377 14.58 -4.88 -21.37
N CYS A 378 14.63 -4.95 -22.70
CA CYS A 378 15.32 -6.00 -23.45
C CYS A 378 16.80 -6.09 -23.07
N LYS A 379 17.50 -4.97 -22.88
CA LYS A 379 18.88 -4.93 -22.40
C LYS A 379 19.01 -5.55 -21.02
N ILE A 380 18.16 -5.16 -20.07
CA ILE A 380 18.16 -5.70 -18.70
C ILE A 380 17.82 -7.20 -18.70
N ILE A 381 16.79 -7.62 -19.43
CA ILE A 381 16.41 -9.04 -19.54
C ILE A 381 17.54 -9.86 -20.15
N ARG A 382 18.18 -9.36 -21.22
CA ARG A 382 19.36 -10.00 -21.84
C ARG A 382 20.49 -10.20 -20.83
N MET A 383 20.78 -9.21 -19.98
CA MET A 383 21.79 -9.35 -18.93
C MET A 383 21.43 -10.47 -17.94
N GLY A 384 20.16 -10.59 -17.56
CA GLY A 384 19.68 -11.69 -16.71
C GLY A 384 19.86 -13.05 -17.40
N VAL A 385 19.47 -13.15 -18.66
CA VAL A 385 19.62 -14.36 -19.49
C VAL A 385 21.09 -14.77 -19.62
N GLU A 386 21.98 -13.83 -19.92
CA GLU A 386 23.42 -14.08 -20.00
C GLU A 386 24.05 -14.46 -18.66
N ASN A 387 23.44 -14.04 -17.56
CA ASN A 387 23.90 -14.35 -16.21
C ASN A 387 23.50 -15.76 -15.76
N PHE A 388 22.53 -16.41 -16.41
CA PHE A 388 22.09 -17.78 -16.09
C PHE A 388 23.24 -18.80 -16.11
N LYS A 389 24.19 -18.67 -17.04
CA LYS A 389 25.38 -19.53 -17.12
C LYS A 389 26.30 -19.43 -15.89
N LYS A 390 26.17 -18.36 -15.08
CA LYS A 390 26.93 -18.17 -13.84
C LYS A 390 26.22 -18.77 -12.61
N ARG A 391 24.96 -19.21 -12.76
CA ARG A 391 24.22 -19.90 -11.70
C ARG A 391 24.96 -21.17 -11.31
N LYS A 392 25.29 -21.29 -10.04
CA LYS A 392 25.85 -22.51 -9.44
C LYS A 392 24.68 -23.41 -9.04
N LYS A 393 24.40 -24.45 -9.84
CA LYS A 393 23.23 -25.33 -9.64
C LYS A 393 23.19 -25.93 -8.24
N GLU A 394 24.35 -26.29 -7.70
CA GLU A 394 24.53 -26.83 -6.35
C GLU A 394 24.22 -25.82 -5.23
N ARG A 395 24.13 -24.52 -5.54
CA ARG A 395 23.74 -23.46 -4.59
C ARG A 395 22.27 -23.05 -4.73
N VAL A 396 21.50 -23.67 -5.62
CA VAL A 396 20.07 -23.37 -5.75
C VAL A 396 19.29 -24.09 -4.65
N ASP A 397 18.55 -23.33 -3.85
CA ASP A 397 17.60 -23.85 -2.86
C ASP A 397 16.34 -23.00 -2.93
N ILE A 398 15.37 -23.43 -3.74
CA ILE A 398 14.08 -22.76 -3.88
C ILE A 398 13.08 -23.44 -2.93
N PRO A 399 12.49 -22.72 -1.96
CA PRO A 399 11.43 -23.28 -1.13
C PRO A 399 10.26 -23.76 -1.98
N LYS A 400 9.70 -24.94 -1.68
CA LYS A 400 8.54 -25.49 -2.42
C LYS A 400 7.20 -24.83 -2.09
N TYR A 401 7.20 -23.79 -1.26
CA TYR A 401 5.98 -23.13 -0.82
C TYR A 401 5.60 -22.04 -1.83
N GLU A 402 4.46 -22.26 -2.50
CA GLU A 402 3.73 -21.30 -3.31
C GLU A 402 2.24 -21.42 -2.98
N MET A 403 1.46 -20.39 -3.30
CA MET A 403 0.02 -20.35 -3.07
C MET A 403 -0.69 -19.69 -4.27
N ASP A 404 -1.86 -20.21 -4.64
CA ASP A 404 -2.70 -19.59 -5.65
C ASP A 404 -3.43 -18.37 -5.05
N LEU A 405 -3.75 -17.38 -5.88
CA LEU A 405 -4.54 -16.22 -5.47
C LEU A 405 -5.40 -15.69 -6.62
N VAL A 406 -6.43 -14.92 -6.28
CA VAL A 406 -7.19 -14.08 -7.22
C VAL A 406 -7.01 -12.62 -6.82
N ALA A 407 -6.52 -11.81 -7.74
CA ALA A 407 -6.40 -10.36 -7.58
C ALA A 407 -7.23 -9.64 -8.64
N GLY A 408 -7.19 -8.30 -8.70
CA GLY A 408 -7.85 -7.54 -9.77
C GLY A 408 -9.23 -6.96 -9.42
N PHE A 409 -9.53 -6.78 -8.13
CA PHE A 409 -10.86 -6.31 -7.67
C PHE A 409 -10.93 -4.78 -7.61
N THR A 410 -11.08 -4.10 -8.74
CA THR A 410 -11.20 -2.63 -8.78
C THR A 410 -12.59 -2.14 -8.41
N ALA A 411 -12.71 -0.87 -7.99
CA ALA A 411 -14.01 -0.26 -7.71
C ALA A 411 -14.94 -0.26 -8.95
N GLU A 412 -14.36 -0.08 -10.12
CA GLU A 412 -15.08 -0.11 -11.39
C GLU A 412 -15.56 -1.52 -11.74
N TYR A 413 -14.71 -2.54 -11.52
CA TYR A 413 -15.08 -3.91 -11.81
C TYR A 413 -16.13 -4.45 -10.83
N VAL A 414 -15.97 -4.17 -9.54
CA VAL A 414 -16.89 -4.62 -8.48
C VAL A 414 -18.31 -4.13 -8.73
N PHE A 415 -18.49 -2.90 -9.23
CA PHE A 415 -19.79 -2.36 -9.63
C PHE A 415 -20.55 -3.26 -10.61
N HIS A 416 -19.84 -3.77 -11.62
CA HIS A 416 -20.40 -4.68 -12.62
C HIS A 416 -20.54 -6.12 -12.11
N MET A 417 -19.63 -6.57 -11.24
CA MET A 417 -19.67 -7.91 -10.67
C MET A 417 -20.87 -8.08 -9.74
N LEU A 418 -21.18 -7.07 -8.92
CA LEU A 418 -22.31 -7.10 -7.99
C LEU A 418 -23.66 -6.93 -8.69
N GLY A 419 -23.82 -5.90 -9.52
CA GLY A 419 -25.10 -5.61 -10.18
C GLY A 419 -25.35 -6.34 -11.50
N GLY A 420 -24.37 -7.11 -11.98
CA GLY A 420 -24.40 -7.75 -13.28
C GLY A 420 -24.28 -6.77 -14.46
N LYS A 421 -24.35 -7.31 -15.68
CA LYS A 421 -24.06 -6.54 -16.91
C LYS A 421 -25.07 -5.41 -17.20
N TYR A 422 -26.34 -5.61 -16.86
CA TYR A 422 -27.43 -4.71 -17.29
C TYR A 422 -27.89 -3.73 -16.21
N ARG A 423 -27.60 -4.01 -14.94
CA ARG A 423 -28.00 -3.18 -13.78
C ARG A 423 -26.88 -3.12 -12.75
N ALA A 424 -25.67 -2.80 -13.22
CA ALA A 424 -24.50 -2.64 -12.36
C ALA A 424 -24.78 -1.63 -11.23
N THR A 425 -24.42 -1.99 -10.00
CA THR A 425 -24.79 -1.26 -8.78
C THR A 425 -23.96 -1.76 -7.59
N TYR A 426 -23.76 -0.90 -6.58
CA TYR A 426 -23.22 -1.31 -5.28
C TYR A 426 -24.31 -1.82 -4.32
N ARG A 427 -25.59 -1.75 -4.70
CA ARG A 427 -26.74 -2.09 -3.85
C ARG A 427 -26.61 -3.46 -3.20
N PRO A 428 -26.17 -4.54 -3.87
CA PRO A 428 -25.98 -5.85 -3.23
C PRO A 428 -25.04 -5.82 -2.03
N LEU A 429 -23.93 -5.06 -2.10
CA LEU A 429 -23.03 -4.89 -0.96
C LEU A 429 -23.71 -4.09 0.15
N ASN A 430 -24.36 -2.98 -0.19
CA ASN A 430 -25.06 -2.16 0.80
C ASN A 430 -26.16 -2.96 1.51
N ASP A 431 -26.95 -3.74 0.77
CA ASP A 431 -28.00 -4.60 1.31
C ASP A 431 -27.44 -5.72 2.18
N ALA A 432 -26.31 -6.32 1.81
CA ALA A 432 -25.62 -7.29 2.65
C ALA A 432 -25.21 -6.67 4.00
N ILE A 433 -24.76 -5.41 4.00
CA ILE A 433 -24.43 -4.67 5.23
C ILE A 433 -25.69 -4.32 6.01
N ILE A 434 -26.70 -3.72 5.36
CA ILE A 434 -27.95 -3.27 5.97
C ILE A 434 -28.71 -4.45 6.60
N SER A 435 -28.75 -5.59 5.92
CA SER A 435 -29.42 -6.81 6.40
C SER A 435 -28.67 -7.56 7.49
N GLY A 436 -27.39 -7.21 7.74
CA GLY A 436 -26.57 -7.85 8.77
C GLY A 436 -25.91 -9.16 8.34
N ARG A 437 -25.82 -9.44 7.03
CA ARG A 437 -24.98 -10.55 6.52
C ARG A 437 -23.51 -10.19 6.54
N VAL A 438 -23.18 -8.98 6.11
CA VAL A 438 -21.83 -8.41 6.20
C VAL A 438 -21.83 -7.39 7.32
N ARG A 439 -20.88 -7.49 8.25
CA ARG A 439 -20.79 -6.57 9.39
C ARG A 439 -20.41 -5.17 8.92
N GLY A 440 -19.43 -5.10 8.04
CA GLY A 440 -18.89 -3.87 7.49
C GLY A 440 -17.71 -4.17 6.58
N VAL A 441 -16.92 -3.14 6.28
CA VAL A 441 -15.76 -3.25 5.39
C VAL A 441 -14.50 -2.79 6.10
N ALA A 442 -13.39 -3.53 5.94
CA ALA A 442 -12.09 -3.14 6.48
C ALA A 442 -11.04 -2.99 5.38
N GLY A 443 -10.31 -1.88 5.36
CA GLY A 443 -9.10 -1.72 4.54
C GLY A 443 -7.85 -2.08 5.34
N VAL A 444 -7.23 -3.23 5.09
CA VAL A 444 -6.01 -3.67 5.81
C VAL A 444 -4.80 -3.61 4.87
N VAL A 445 -3.95 -2.60 5.06
CA VAL A 445 -2.95 -2.18 4.08
C VAL A 445 -1.56 -2.08 4.73
N GLY A 446 -0.55 -1.73 3.94
CA GLY A 446 0.75 -1.32 4.46
C GLY A 446 1.91 -2.26 4.14
N CYS A 447 2.98 -2.11 4.93
CA CYS A 447 4.30 -2.69 4.72
C CYS A 447 4.50 -3.98 5.54
N ASN A 448 5.73 -4.45 5.67
CA ASN A 448 6.17 -5.35 6.75
C ASN A 448 7.25 -4.64 7.58
N ASN A 449 7.39 -5.01 8.84
CA ASN A 449 8.35 -4.40 9.77
C ASN A 449 9.10 -5.50 10.53
N PRO A 450 10.45 -5.56 10.49
CA PRO A 450 11.20 -6.67 11.11
C PRO A 450 11.12 -6.70 12.64
N LYS A 451 10.57 -5.64 13.28
CA LYS A 451 10.23 -5.62 14.71
C LYS A 451 9.03 -6.50 15.05
N ILE A 452 8.20 -6.77 14.06
CA ILE A 452 7.03 -7.64 14.18
C ILE A 452 7.40 -8.96 13.49
N LYS A 453 6.89 -10.06 14.02
CA LYS A 453 7.02 -11.36 13.36
C LYS A 453 6.41 -11.26 11.96
N HIS A 454 7.25 -11.40 10.93
CA HIS A 454 6.89 -11.14 9.55
C HIS A 454 5.61 -11.89 9.13
N ASP A 455 4.66 -11.11 8.60
CA ASP A 455 3.29 -11.44 8.14
C ASP A 455 2.26 -11.76 9.23
N TRP A 456 2.69 -11.93 10.49
CA TRP A 456 1.81 -12.36 11.57
C TRP A 456 0.68 -11.36 11.84
N ALA A 457 0.98 -10.07 11.92
CA ALA A 457 -0.03 -9.09 12.30
C ALA A 457 -1.06 -8.87 11.19
N HIS A 458 -0.64 -8.91 9.92
CA HIS A 458 -1.55 -8.89 8.78
C HIS A 458 -2.49 -10.09 8.80
N ILE A 459 -1.93 -11.30 8.87
CA ILE A 459 -2.69 -12.54 8.70
C ILE A 459 -3.67 -12.75 9.86
N GLU A 460 -3.23 -12.57 11.10
CA GLU A 460 -4.09 -12.82 12.26
C GLU A 460 -5.20 -11.76 12.40
N MET A 461 -4.91 -10.49 12.10
CA MET A 461 -5.95 -9.45 12.06
C MET A 461 -7.01 -9.77 11.00
N VAL A 462 -6.59 -10.11 9.78
CA VAL A 462 -7.52 -10.37 8.68
C VAL A 462 -8.35 -11.62 8.95
N LYS A 463 -7.76 -12.70 9.46
CA LYS A 463 -8.51 -13.89 9.89
C LYS A 463 -9.58 -13.54 10.92
N GLU A 464 -9.24 -12.73 11.92
CA GLU A 464 -10.20 -12.36 12.97
C GLU A 464 -11.34 -11.47 12.43
N LEU A 465 -11.04 -10.56 11.50
CA LEU A 465 -12.04 -9.73 10.81
C LEU A 465 -13.01 -10.56 9.96
N ILE A 466 -12.50 -11.42 9.07
CA ILE A 466 -13.36 -12.21 8.17
C ILE A 466 -14.19 -13.24 8.94
N LYS A 467 -13.65 -13.78 10.04
CA LYS A 467 -14.37 -14.65 10.99
C LYS A 467 -15.59 -13.95 11.62
N HIS A 468 -15.54 -12.63 11.73
CA HIS A 468 -16.62 -11.79 12.26
C HIS A 468 -17.44 -11.09 11.16
N ASP A 469 -17.50 -11.69 9.97
CA ASP A 469 -18.28 -11.22 8.82
C ASP A 469 -17.87 -9.83 8.28
N VAL A 470 -16.63 -9.41 8.47
CA VAL A 470 -16.11 -8.16 7.88
C VAL A 470 -15.48 -8.47 6.52
N LEU A 471 -15.95 -7.79 5.46
CA LEU A 471 -15.32 -7.87 4.14
C LEU A 471 -14.00 -7.10 4.17
N VAL A 472 -12.90 -7.73 3.75
CA VAL A 472 -11.57 -7.12 3.80
C VAL A 472 -11.07 -6.74 2.41
N LEU A 473 -10.64 -5.49 2.26
CA LEU A 473 -9.96 -4.95 1.09
C LEU A 473 -8.48 -4.77 1.41
N GLN A 474 -7.58 -5.16 0.51
CA GLN A 474 -6.13 -5.07 0.74
C GLN A 474 -5.36 -4.55 -0.46
N THR A 475 -4.24 -3.90 -0.15
CA THR A 475 -3.25 -3.41 -1.10
C THR A 475 -1.84 -3.65 -0.58
N GLY A 476 -0.84 -3.47 -1.45
CA GLY A 476 0.57 -3.46 -1.07
C GLY A 476 1.09 -4.78 -0.49
N CYS A 477 2.00 -4.70 0.48
CA CYS A 477 2.64 -5.90 1.07
C CYS A 477 1.67 -6.70 1.95
N SER A 478 0.72 -6.02 2.61
CA SER A 478 -0.38 -6.67 3.35
C SER A 478 -1.17 -7.66 2.48
N ALA A 479 -1.45 -7.28 1.23
CA ALA A 479 -2.12 -8.15 0.27
C ALA A 479 -1.28 -9.38 -0.08
N ILE A 480 0.02 -9.20 -0.29
CA ILE A 480 0.96 -10.31 -0.57
C ILE A 480 1.05 -11.27 0.62
N ALA A 481 1.15 -10.76 1.84
CA ALA A 481 1.17 -11.55 3.08
C ALA A 481 -0.06 -12.46 3.19
N CYS A 482 -1.25 -11.91 2.99
CA CYS A 482 -2.50 -12.66 3.07
C CYS A 482 -2.70 -13.61 1.89
N ALA A 483 -2.21 -13.26 0.70
CA ALA A 483 -2.19 -14.16 -0.45
C ALA A 483 -1.32 -15.40 -0.16
N LYS A 484 -0.12 -15.24 0.42
CA LYS A 484 0.74 -16.37 0.83
C LYS A 484 0.08 -17.30 1.84
N ALA A 485 -0.79 -16.75 2.68
CA ALA A 485 -1.58 -17.50 3.65
C ALA A 485 -2.84 -18.15 3.07
N GLY A 486 -3.11 -17.99 1.78
CA GLY A 486 -4.27 -18.58 1.09
C GLY A 486 -5.59 -17.84 1.35
N LEU A 487 -5.56 -16.60 1.83
CA LEU A 487 -6.79 -15.85 2.16
C LEU A 487 -7.48 -15.24 0.92
N MET A 488 -6.80 -15.25 -0.23
CA MET A 488 -7.27 -14.65 -1.50
C MET A 488 -7.74 -15.69 -2.53
N THR A 489 -8.10 -16.89 -2.09
CA THR A 489 -8.65 -17.94 -2.96
C THR A 489 -10.16 -18.12 -2.74
N PRO A 490 -10.97 -18.21 -3.80
CA PRO A 490 -12.37 -18.63 -3.69
C PRO A 490 -12.41 -20.14 -3.41
N GLY A 491 -12.46 -20.52 -2.13
CA GLY A 491 -12.32 -21.91 -1.71
C GLY A 491 -12.04 -22.03 -0.22
N ASP A 492 -10.90 -22.61 0.15
CA ASP A 492 -10.55 -22.88 1.55
C ASP A 492 -10.55 -21.62 2.44
N ALA A 493 -10.25 -20.44 1.89
CA ALA A 493 -10.35 -19.17 2.61
C ALA A 493 -11.76 -18.92 3.19
N LEU A 494 -12.82 -19.37 2.49
CA LEU A 494 -14.21 -19.20 2.91
C LEU A 494 -14.53 -19.99 4.18
N LYS A 495 -13.80 -21.08 4.46
CA LYS A 495 -13.98 -21.86 5.69
C LYS A 495 -13.59 -21.06 6.95
N LEU A 496 -12.77 -20.02 6.78
CA LEU A 496 -12.32 -19.14 7.86
C LEU A 496 -13.28 -17.97 8.13
N THR A 497 -14.23 -17.72 7.22
CA THR A 497 -15.14 -16.59 7.35
C THR A 497 -16.31 -16.93 8.27
N GLY A 498 -16.92 -15.89 8.85
CA GLY A 498 -18.24 -15.99 9.42
C GLY A 498 -19.27 -16.40 8.36
N PRO A 499 -20.43 -16.94 8.78
CA PRO A 499 -21.44 -17.50 7.89
C PRO A 499 -22.09 -16.45 6.97
N GLY A 500 -22.21 -15.19 7.41
CA GLY A 500 -22.85 -14.15 6.62
C GLY A 500 -21.98 -13.65 5.48
N LEU A 501 -20.69 -13.42 5.75
CA LEU A 501 -19.73 -13.10 4.69
C LEU A 501 -19.53 -14.30 3.76
N ARG A 502 -19.55 -15.53 4.29
CA ARG A 502 -19.45 -16.76 3.48
C ARG A 502 -20.54 -16.81 2.42
N GLU A 503 -21.80 -16.65 2.83
CA GLU A 503 -22.97 -16.68 1.94
C GLU A 503 -22.81 -15.66 0.79
N VAL A 504 -22.38 -14.44 1.11
CA VAL A 504 -22.18 -13.38 0.12
C VAL A 504 -21.03 -13.74 -0.83
N CYS A 505 -19.89 -14.18 -0.30
CA CYS A 505 -18.74 -14.55 -1.12
C CYS A 505 -19.02 -15.76 -2.04
N GLU A 506 -19.75 -16.77 -1.55
CA GLU A 506 -20.17 -17.93 -2.34
C GLU A 506 -21.16 -17.53 -3.44
N ALA A 507 -22.13 -16.67 -3.13
CA ALA A 507 -23.12 -16.20 -4.10
C ALA A 507 -22.48 -15.37 -5.22
N VAL A 508 -21.51 -14.53 -4.90
CA VAL A 508 -20.81 -13.66 -5.87
C VAL A 508 -19.67 -14.39 -6.59
N GLY A 509 -19.08 -15.42 -5.96
CA GLY A 509 -17.95 -16.17 -6.50
C GLY A 509 -16.60 -15.48 -6.27
N ILE A 510 -16.39 -14.89 -5.09
CA ILE A 510 -15.19 -14.11 -4.74
C ILE A 510 -14.48 -14.66 -3.49
N PRO A 511 -13.16 -14.41 -3.33
CA PRO A 511 -12.50 -14.62 -2.04
C PRO A 511 -13.03 -13.63 -0.98
N PRO A 512 -12.88 -13.94 0.32
CA PRO A 512 -13.30 -13.05 1.40
C PRO A 512 -12.37 -11.85 1.62
N VAL A 513 -11.17 -11.90 1.01
CA VAL A 513 -10.17 -10.84 1.03
C VAL A 513 -9.90 -10.43 -0.40
N LEU A 514 -10.17 -9.17 -0.72
CA LEU A 514 -10.10 -8.63 -2.07
C LEU A 514 -8.81 -7.85 -2.27
N HIS A 515 -7.98 -8.28 -3.23
CA HIS A 515 -6.76 -7.58 -3.61
C HIS A 515 -7.07 -6.45 -4.60
N LEU A 516 -6.86 -5.21 -4.15
CA LEU A 516 -7.14 -3.99 -4.91
C LEU A 516 -5.92 -3.41 -5.61
N GLY A 517 -4.71 -3.84 -5.26
CA GLY A 517 -3.50 -3.56 -6.06
C GLY A 517 -2.31 -3.06 -5.24
N SER A 518 -1.59 -2.11 -5.81
CA SER A 518 -0.38 -1.50 -5.25
C SER A 518 -0.69 -0.46 -4.17
N CYS A 519 0.35 0.19 -3.66
CA CYS A 519 0.27 1.18 -2.59
C CYS A 519 -0.57 2.41 -3.00
N VAL A 520 -0.44 2.86 -4.25
CA VAL A 520 -1.21 3.99 -4.79
C VAL A 520 -2.68 3.61 -5.08
N ASP A 521 -2.94 2.32 -5.32
CA ASP A 521 -4.29 1.77 -5.49
C ASP A 521 -5.12 1.78 -4.19
N ASN A 522 -4.57 2.25 -3.07
CA ASN A 522 -5.40 2.65 -1.92
C ASN A 522 -6.42 3.74 -2.31
N SER A 523 -6.14 4.51 -3.35
CA SER A 523 -7.11 5.40 -4.00
C SER A 523 -8.38 4.65 -4.43
N ARG A 524 -8.29 3.38 -4.85
CA ARG A 524 -9.46 2.54 -5.20
C ARG A 524 -10.34 2.24 -3.99
N ILE A 525 -9.77 2.12 -2.79
CA ILE A 525 -10.55 1.98 -1.54
C ILE A 525 -11.36 3.26 -1.29
N LEU A 526 -10.75 4.44 -1.49
CA LEU A 526 -11.44 5.74 -1.34
C LEU A 526 -12.59 5.89 -2.36
N ILE A 527 -12.36 5.47 -3.60
CA ILE A 527 -13.40 5.45 -4.63
C ILE A 527 -14.50 4.45 -4.28
N ALA A 528 -14.17 3.21 -3.90
CA ALA A 528 -15.15 2.22 -3.49
C ALA A 528 -16.02 2.71 -2.32
N ALA A 529 -15.41 3.33 -1.30
CA ALA A 529 -16.16 3.92 -0.18
C ALA A 529 -17.10 5.06 -0.64
N SER A 530 -16.66 5.87 -1.60
CA SER A 530 -17.49 6.93 -2.18
C SER A 530 -18.66 6.39 -2.99
N GLU A 531 -18.45 5.32 -3.77
CA GLU A 531 -19.51 4.69 -4.54
C GLU A 531 -20.53 3.95 -3.64
N VAL A 532 -20.05 3.28 -2.58
CA VAL A 532 -20.91 2.70 -1.52
C VAL A 532 -21.79 3.76 -0.88
N LEU A 533 -21.24 4.93 -0.57
CA LEU A 533 -22.02 6.04 -0.01
C LEU A 533 -23.02 6.60 -1.02
N LYS A 534 -22.61 6.80 -2.29
CA LYS A 534 -23.48 7.33 -3.37
C LYS A 534 -24.67 6.42 -3.66
N GLU A 535 -24.49 5.10 -3.59
CA GLU A 535 -25.56 4.10 -3.73
C GLU A 535 -26.64 4.24 -2.63
N GLY A 536 -26.26 4.79 -1.48
CA GLY A 536 -27.17 5.14 -0.40
C GLY A 536 -27.57 3.98 0.52
N GLY A 537 -28.27 4.32 1.59
CA GLY A 537 -28.68 3.39 2.65
C GLY A 537 -27.68 3.22 3.79
N LEU A 538 -26.50 3.85 3.71
CA LEU A 538 -25.43 3.75 4.71
C LEU A 538 -24.91 5.13 5.18
N GLY A 539 -25.81 6.07 5.45
CA GLY A 539 -25.46 7.39 5.98
C GLY A 539 -25.30 8.48 4.91
N GLY A 540 -24.75 9.63 5.30
CA GLY A 540 -24.61 10.83 4.46
C GLY A 540 -23.16 11.30 4.25
N ASP A 541 -22.20 10.72 4.98
CA ASP A 541 -20.77 10.99 4.85
C ASP A 541 -19.96 9.69 4.99
N LEU A 542 -18.72 9.70 4.52
CA LEU A 542 -17.79 8.56 4.64
C LEU A 542 -17.59 8.14 6.10
N CYS A 543 -17.62 9.09 7.04
CA CYS A 543 -17.50 8.78 8.46
C CYS A 543 -18.72 8.05 9.06
N ASP A 544 -19.85 7.99 8.34
CA ASP A 544 -21.02 7.23 8.80
C ASP A 544 -20.91 5.75 8.47
N LEU A 545 -20.10 5.41 7.46
CA LEU A 545 -19.98 4.05 6.95
C LEU A 545 -19.52 3.10 8.08
N PRO A 546 -20.07 1.88 8.15
CA PRO A 546 -19.57 0.81 9.01
C PRO A 546 -18.26 0.25 8.41
N ALA A 547 -17.21 1.06 8.47
CA ALA A 547 -15.91 0.79 7.89
C ALA A 547 -14.75 1.19 8.80
N ALA A 548 -13.61 0.52 8.65
CA ALA A 548 -12.37 0.83 9.37
C ALA A 548 -11.12 0.58 8.49
N GLY A 549 -10.03 1.24 8.80
CA GLY A 549 -8.71 1.04 8.19
C GLY A 549 -7.72 0.41 9.16
N ALA A 550 -6.68 -0.24 8.64
CA ALA A 550 -5.54 -0.68 9.45
C ALA A 550 -4.23 -0.72 8.67
N ALA A 551 -3.12 -0.49 9.38
CA ALA A 551 -1.75 -0.72 8.92
C ALA A 551 -0.97 -1.55 9.98
N PRO A 552 -1.14 -2.89 10.01
CA PRO A 552 -0.65 -3.74 11.09
C PRO A 552 0.86 -3.87 11.20
N GLU A 553 1.58 -3.77 10.07
CA GLU A 553 3.06 -3.85 10.04
C GLU A 553 3.65 -2.65 9.32
N TRP A 554 3.10 -1.47 9.59
CA TRP A 554 3.55 -0.22 8.97
C TRP A 554 5.05 0.03 9.21
N MET A 555 5.68 0.71 8.25
CA MET A 555 7.13 0.96 8.27
C MET A 555 7.49 2.24 7.53
N SER A 556 7.05 2.38 6.29
CA SER A 556 7.41 3.54 5.47
C SER A 556 6.65 4.81 5.84
N GLU A 557 7.25 5.97 5.58
CA GLU A 557 6.60 7.29 5.66
C GLU A 557 5.34 7.35 4.79
N LYS A 558 5.33 6.63 3.66
CA LYS A 558 4.12 6.46 2.81
C LYS A 558 2.94 5.91 3.60
N ALA A 559 3.16 4.94 4.49
CA ALA A 559 2.09 4.38 5.32
C ALA A 559 1.51 5.43 6.29
N ILE A 560 2.34 6.34 6.82
CA ILE A 560 1.88 7.46 7.66
C ILE A 560 1.00 8.40 6.83
N THR A 561 1.46 8.82 5.64
CA THR A 561 0.66 9.68 4.74
C THR A 561 -0.66 9.02 4.37
N ILE A 562 -0.65 7.71 4.07
CA ILE A 562 -1.86 6.91 3.81
C ILE A 562 -2.82 6.96 4.98
N GLY A 563 -2.34 6.68 6.20
CA GLY A 563 -3.15 6.78 7.39
C GLY A 563 -3.83 8.15 7.53
N PHE A 564 -3.09 9.23 7.27
CA PHE A 564 -3.60 10.59 7.41
C PHE A 564 -4.72 10.92 6.41
N TYR A 565 -4.60 10.54 5.13
CA TYR A 565 -5.69 10.81 4.20
C TYR A 565 -6.91 9.92 4.44
N VAL A 566 -6.73 8.73 5.02
CA VAL A 566 -7.83 7.83 5.40
C VAL A 566 -8.59 8.42 6.58
N ILE A 567 -7.92 8.85 7.66
CA ILE A 567 -8.62 9.50 8.77
C ILE A 567 -9.22 10.85 8.37
N ALA A 568 -8.58 11.61 7.48
CA ALA A 568 -9.12 12.85 6.93
C ALA A 568 -10.41 12.62 6.13
N SER A 569 -10.51 11.44 5.51
CA SER A 569 -11.72 10.96 4.84
C SER A 569 -12.78 10.44 5.82
N GLY A 570 -12.55 10.51 7.14
CA GLY A 570 -13.52 10.16 8.18
C GLY A 570 -13.49 8.71 8.63
N ILE A 571 -12.45 7.94 8.27
CA ILE A 571 -12.38 6.51 8.57
C ILE A 571 -11.47 6.25 9.78
N PHE A 572 -11.98 5.55 10.78
CA PHE A 572 -11.18 5.09 11.93
C PHE A 572 -10.07 4.15 11.48
N THR A 573 -8.84 4.40 11.90
CA THR A 573 -7.66 3.66 11.39
C THR A 573 -6.74 3.17 12.50
N VAL A 574 -6.44 1.86 12.53
CA VAL A 574 -5.56 1.25 13.54
C VAL A 574 -4.16 1.04 12.99
N PHE A 575 -3.12 1.42 13.74
CA PHE A 575 -1.72 1.13 13.40
C PHE A 575 -1.17 0.06 14.36
N GLY A 576 -0.43 -0.90 13.81
CA GLY A 576 0.26 -1.93 14.58
C GLY A 576 1.48 -1.37 15.28
N GLY A 577 1.27 -0.85 16.48
CA GLY A 577 2.27 -0.13 17.27
C GLY A 577 2.22 1.40 17.09
N ASP A 578 3.03 2.08 17.89
CA ASP A 578 2.96 3.53 18.06
C ASP A 578 3.66 4.31 16.95
N MET A 579 3.01 5.37 16.45
CA MET A 579 3.70 6.42 15.71
C MET A 579 4.66 7.20 16.63
N PRO A 580 5.73 7.83 16.09
CA PRO A 580 6.68 8.61 16.87
C PRO A 580 6.10 9.97 17.29
N VAL A 581 5.07 9.92 18.13
CA VAL A 581 4.36 11.06 18.73
C VAL A 581 4.15 10.90 20.23
N LYS A 582 4.39 9.69 20.78
CA LYS A 582 4.10 9.33 22.17
C LYS A 582 4.84 10.18 23.20
N GLY A 583 5.96 10.81 22.85
CA GLY A 583 6.61 11.77 23.73
C GLY A 583 5.82 13.06 23.93
N SER A 584 4.81 13.33 23.10
CA SER A 584 3.83 14.41 23.26
C SER A 584 2.42 13.82 23.48
N GLU A 585 1.94 13.95 24.71
CA GLU A 585 0.57 13.55 25.07
C GLU A 585 -0.47 14.37 24.29
N ASN A 586 -0.24 15.67 24.11
CA ASN A 586 -1.17 16.54 23.38
C ASN A 586 -1.29 16.16 21.90
N VAL A 587 -0.17 15.90 21.21
CA VAL A 587 -0.21 15.46 19.80
C VAL A 587 -0.83 14.08 19.68
N THR A 588 -0.49 13.16 20.60
CA THR A 588 -1.09 11.82 20.63
C THR A 588 -2.60 11.92 20.79
N ARG A 589 -3.09 12.61 21.84
CA ARG A 589 -4.53 12.80 22.10
C ARG A 589 -5.23 13.51 20.94
N TYR A 590 -4.58 14.49 20.32
CA TYR A 590 -5.17 15.20 19.19
C TYR A 590 -5.52 14.23 18.06
N ILE A 591 -4.59 13.36 17.67
CA ILE A 591 -4.80 12.44 16.53
C ILE A 591 -5.56 11.16 16.87
N THR A 592 -5.61 10.75 18.16
CA THR A 592 -6.32 9.55 18.61
C THR A 592 -7.69 9.82 19.23
N GLU A 593 -8.03 11.08 19.54
CA GLU A 593 -9.30 11.41 20.21
C GLU A 593 -9.94 12.65 19.59
N GLU A 594 -9.26 13.80 19.61
CA GLU A 594 -9.88 15.08 19.25
C GLU A 594 -10.30 15.14 17.77
N LEU A 595 -9.50 14.58 16.85
CA LEU A 595 -9.79 14.54 15.41
C LEU A 595 -11.10 13.80 15.08
N ASP A 596 -11.55 12.85 15.90
CA ASP A 596 -12.83 12.15 15.70
C ASP A 596 -14.00 13.14 15.69
N SER A 597 -13.97 14.14 16.58
CA SER A 597 -14.99 15.19 16.62
C SER A 597 -14.86 16.23 15.49
N ILE A 598 -13.67 16.37 14.90
CA ILE A 598 -13.35 17.43 13.92
C ILE A 598 -13.58 16.94 12.50
N ILE A 599 -13.13 15.73 12.18
CA ILE A 599 -13.19 15.11 10.85
C ILE A 599 -13.93 13.76 10.85
N GLY A 600 -14.39 13.23 11.98
CA GLY A 600 -15.09 11.93 12.01
C GLY A 600 -14.18 10.71 11.94
N GLY A 601 -12.86 10.92 11.83
CA GLY A 601 -11.83 9.88 11.78
C GLY A 601 -10.72 10.17 12.80
N LYS A 602 -10.07 9.11 13.27
CA LYS A 602 -8.96 9.16 14.23
C LYS A 602 -8.09 7.92 14.12
N PHE A 603 -6.91 7.98 14.72
CA PHE A 603 -6.07 6.80 14.88
C PHE A 603 -6.37 6.02 16.16
N ALA A 604 -5.98 4.74 16.14
CA ALA A 604 -5.68 3.96 17.32
C ALA A 604 -4.35 3.24 17.14
N PHE A 605 -3.64 2.98 18.24
CA PHE A 605 -2.39 2.23 18.25
C PHE A 605 -2.58 0.97 19.09
N GLU A 606 -2.43 -0.19 18.45
CA GLU A 606 -2.55 -1.48 19.12
C GLU A 606 -1.66 -2.50 18.39
N ALA A 607 -0.71 -3.09 19.12
CA ALA A 607 0.29 -3.99 18.56
C ALA A 607 -0.22 -5.43 18.45
N ASP A 608 -1.20 -5.82 19.26
CA ASP A 608 -1.87 -7.12 19.17
C ASP A 608 -2.90 -7.09 18.03
N PRO A 609 -2.68 -7.85 16.93
CA PRO A 609 -3.52 -7.81 15.75
C PRO A 609 -4.96 -8.29 16.02
N ILE A 610 -5.16 -9.16 17.03
CA ILE A 610 -6.49 -9.66 17.39
C ILE A 610 -7.24 -8.57 18.16
N LYS A 611 -6.60 -7.90 19.13
CA LYS A 611 -7.20 -6.76 19.83
C LYS A 611 -7.50 -5.62 18.86
N ALA A 612 -6.57 -5.30 17.97
CA ALA A 612 -6.76 -4.31 16.93
C ALA A 612 -7.95 -4.65 16.02
N ALA A 613 -8.11 -5.92 15.62
CA ALA A 613 -9.30 -6.37 14.87
C ALA A 613 -10.59 -6.14 15.66
N HIS A 614 -10.62 -6.43 16.97
CA HIS A 614 -11.78 -6.16 17.81
C HIS A 614 -12.08 -4.66 17.96
N MET A 615 -11.07 -3.80 18.06
CA MET A 615 -11.28 -2.34 18.05
C MET A 615 -11.96 -1.88 16.75
N MET A 616 -11.58 -2.47 15.61
CA MET A 616 -12.23 -2.20 14.32
C MET A 616 -13.66 -2.73 14.29
N ILE A 617 -13.90 -3.96 14.75
CA ILE A 617 -15.23 -4.58 14.83
C ILE A 617 -16.16 -3.75 15.71
N ASP A 618 -15.69 -3.30 16.87
CA ASP A 618 -16.46 -2.47 17.80
C ASP A 618 -16.77 -1.09 17.18
N HIS A 619 -15.82 -0.49 16.49
CA HIS A 619 -16.06 0.73 15.72
C HIS A 619 -17.13 0.53 14.65
N ILE A 620 -17.01 -0.53 13.84
CA ILE A 620 -17.98 -0.89 12.80
C ILE A 620 -19.36 -1.09 13.44
N ASN A 621 -19.46 -1.85 14.53
CA ASN A 621 -20.72 -2.07 15.26
C ASN A 621 -21.33 -0.75 15.78
N LYS A 622 -20.52 0.17 16.30
CA LYS A 622 -20.97 1.49 16.72
C LYS A 622 -21.57 2.28 15.55
N LYS A 623 -20.95 2.25 14.37
CA LYS A 623 -21.47 2.90 13.15
C LYS A 623 -22.76 2.24 12.67
N ARG A 624 -22.84 0.91 12.65
CA ARG A 624 -24.09 0.17 12.36
C ARG A 624 -25.23 0.59 13.28
N ALA A 625 -24.96 0.69 14.58
CA ALA A 625 -25.95 1.10 15.58
C ALA A 625 -26.40 2.55 15.40
N ALA A 626 -25.47 3.47 15.10
CA ALA A 626 -25.79 4.87 14.80
C ALA A 626 -26.69 5.02 13.56
N LEU A 627 -26.47 4.17 12.55
CA LEU A 627 -27.29 4.07 11.35
C LEU A 627 -28.59 3.29 11.54
N LYS A 628 -28.82 2.68 12.72
CA LYS A 628 -29.98 1.83 13.04
C LYS A 628 -30.15 0.66 12.04
N LEU A 629 -29.04 0.07 11.60
CA LEU A 629 -29.07 -1.09 10.71
C LEU A 629 -29.59 -2.34 11.44
N ASN A 630 -29.99 -3.36 10.68
CA ASN A 630 -30.44 -4.61 11.27
C ASN A 630 -29.33 -5.25 12.13
N PRO A 631 -29.70 -6.00 13.18
CA PRO A 631 -28.74 -6.82 13.91
C PRO A 631 -28.06 -7.80 12.94
N MET A 632 -26.87 -8.24 13.32
CA MET A 632 -26.14 -9.24 12.54
C MET A 632 -26.95 -10.53 12.44
N MET A 633 -27.10 -11.05 11.22
CA MET A 633 -28.02 -12.14 10.89
C MET A 633 -27.66 -13.44 11.62
N TYR A 634 -26.37 -13.66 11.83
CA TYR A 634 -25.84 -14.91 12.36
C TYR A 634 -25.01 -14.71 13.65
N GLU A 635 -25.38 -13.76 14.52
CA GLU A 635 -24.70 -13.68 15.82
C GLU A 635 -24.87 -14.98 16.60
N PRO A 636 -23.80 -15.56 17.17
CA PRO A 636 -23.97 -16.61 18.15
C PRO A 636 -24.81 -16.05 19.30
N ALA A 637 -25.87 -16.77 19.68
CA ALA A 637 -26.72 -16.39 20.80
C ALA A 637 -25.83 -16.01 21.99
N LYS A 638 -25.99 -14.78 22.51
CA LYS A 638 -25.34 -14.38 23.76
C LYS A 638 -25.69 -15.46 24.78
N LYS A 639 -24.68 -16.21 25.26
CA LYS A 639 -24.87 -17.00 26.47
C LYS A 639 -25.26 -16.00 27.55
N GLU A 640 -26.53 -15.99 27.91
CA GLU A 640 -27.01 -15.23 29.04
C GLU A 640 -26.25 -15.76 30.26
N ALA A 641 -25.27 -14.99 30.74
CA ALA A 641 -24.76 -15.14 32.09
C ALA A 641 -25.87 -14.63 33.03
N LYS A 642 -26.87 -15.48 33.27
CA LYS A 642 -27.86 -15.31 34.32
C LYS A 642 -27.94 -16.61 35.11
N GLU A 643 -27.89 -16.43 36.43
CA GLU A 643 -28.20 -17.39 37.50
C GLU A 643 -27.08 -18.30 38.01
N GLU A 644 -26.05 -17.70 38.63
CA GLU A 644 -25.46 -18.24 39.87
C GLU A 644 -25.18 -17.08 40.83
N ALA A 645 -26.24 -16.43 41.30
CA ALA A 645 -26.17 -15.43 42.38
C ALA A 645 -27.44 -15.40 43.25
N THR A 646 -28.07 -16.56 43.47
CA THR A 646 -29.16 -16.73 44.47
C THR A 646 -29.25 -18.20 44.90
N ALA A 647 -28.18 -18.75 45.43
CA ALA A 647 -28.21 -20.00 46.20
C ALA A 647 -27.09 -19.97 47.26
N GLY A 648 -27.21 -19.03 48.20
CA GLY A 648 -26.19 -18.82 49.24
C GLY A 648 -26.59 -17.76 50.25
N ALA A 649 -27.86 -17.76 50.67
CA ALA A 649 -28.34 -17.03 51.85
C ALA A 649 -29.71 -17.58 52.28
N ASN A 650 -29.67 -18.68 53.04
CA ASN A 650 -30.51 -19.04 54.20
C ASN A 650 -30.50 -20.54 54.43
#